data_AF-A0AB34IAY9-F1
#
_entry.id   AF-A0AB34IAY9-F1
#
_cell.length_a   1.000
_cell.length_b   1.000
_cell.length_c   1.000
_cell.angle_alpha   90.00
_cell.angle_beta   90.00
_cell.angle_gamma   90.00
#
_symmetry.space_group_name_H-M   'P 1'
#
loop_
_entity.id
_entity.type
_entity.pdbx_description
1 polymer ?
#
loop_
_entity_poly.entity_id
_entity_poly.type
_entity_poly.pdbx_seq_one_letter_code
_entity_poly.pdbx_strand_id
1 'polypeptide(L)'
;MQVDVVADYEHILHRSASGLRSCKEVLALIKERAAIEEAYGAALVRQSRSAAGSLERGTARLGWYSFRSTTEALGRTHLELAAHFAADGTALAYLRDRLAAQHKALASDGGAALRECRAAAAAAGRAKARAARAARELEAALLLEPPRGAEAKAADALRALCALLPSLLRRFERDEARRVDSLKLALKKLLAAQEEALGAARPLVYAAADMVDAIDAADDVAQFRGELQCGGRGGGVGRYLEAQRVEMEKVEAVVNGGEGAEGGAAAAGGGGGAGGGAAGGGGGGGGGGGGGGGGGGVWSHVREMDRATRVTNDFLALTTGEAFAGGLDVREAAGGRHLVAAAPSDLALRVEYVLPSGNRLVRVAEGELLLEMETRVVLPPELEAKARMRHLAEEAEAAGGGGSVVGSLVWSALAAVGGEAPRAAALWKGGEARGLELPEILEALGGDTELAHGFAFLPQAFLGCDWSGHVHVTVQHDRGVHSMTLAVSPQAARVLAGHSAVPPMLTVSSRREVLLDVLSGKMEATRAVLTSKVMVSDLSKLLVFKSAFRFKKAYYEAFKNSLKAQHPPRAAPSDARARLDASPPDAALLAELAVLDDPPLQEALLFALYSYCGSEWSGDVVFIVDGGAPFTATFTLDPAGHRIKVALGRPSRAHAHVVTCDRQVFLDVLTGQFEVTAAIMSGQMQTDDFTAMMGFKRAFKFEKAAFHEFCAHRAALAAPPAASAPPPAAADPSPSPSPAAAERRLTDEQSRQLDGLADDAELQFAASFLFVAFEQSSMEIRLLCHLSDGAAPRALAICVSPAGVALHAPPPPGLEPTCTVSCARETLMAIIRGELDATAAIVGGQVAVDDLAQIMCFKMAFRLERAAFDAYLASRAP
;
A
#
# COMPACT_ATOMS: atom_id res chain seq x y z
N MET A 1 30.71 -10.38 41.28
CA MET A 1 30.21 -9.81 40.01
C MET A 1 30.49 -8.31 39.93
N GLN A 2 31.75 -7.87 40.13
CA GLN A 2 32.18 -6.59 39.55
C GLN A 2 32.37 -6.87 38.07
N VAL A 3 31.29 -6.75 37.30
CA VAL A 3 31.38 -6.66 35.84
C VAL A 3 32.39 -5.55 35.55
N ASP A 4 33.36 -5.82 34.69
CA ASP A 4 34.48 -4.92 34.41
C ASP A 4 33.95 -3.72 33.62
N VAL A 5 33.37 -2.74 34.33
CA VAL A 5 32.68 -1.57 33.77
C VAL A 5 33.57 -0.78 32.81
N VAL A 6 34.89 -0.85 33.00
CA VAL A 6 35.89 -0.28 32.10
C VAL A 6 35.88 -1.01 30.75
N ALA A 7 35.86 -2.35 30.76
CA ALA A 7 35.76 -3.16 29.56
C ALA A 7 34.43 -2.95 28.83
N ASP A 8 33.31 -2.84 29.56
CA ASP A 8 32.00 -2.58 28.96
C ASP A 8 31.94 -1.21 28.27
N TYR A 9 32.47 -0.16 28.90
CA TYR A 9 32.55 1.17 28.29
C TYR A 9 33.47 1.19 27.06
N GLU A 10 34.60 0.47 27.10
CA GLU A 10 35.48 0.30 25.94
C GLU A 10 34.80 -0.45 24.79
N HIS A 11 34.00 -1.48 25.10
CA HIS A 11 33.20 -2.20 24.12
C HIS A 11 32.16 -1.27 23.47
N ILE A 12 31.50 -0.40 24.25
CA ILE A 12 30.55 0.59 23.73
C ILE A 12 31.26 1.59 22.82
N LEU A 13 32.42 2.13 23.22
CA LEU A 13 33.21 3.04 22.39
C LEU A 13 33.67 2.36 21.09
N HIS A 14 34.17 1.14 21.17
CA HIS A 14 34.60 0.37 20.00
C HIS A 14 33.42 0.12 19.04
N ARG A 15 32.26 -0.28 19.57
CA ARG A 15 31.05 -0.50 18.77
C ARG A 15 30.55 0.79 18.12
N SER A 16 30.54 1.90 18.86
CA SER A 16 30.19 3.23 18.33
C SER A 16 31.13 3.66 17.20
N ALA A 17 32.44 3.47 17.37
CA ALA A 17 33.43 3.72 16.32
C ALA A 17 33.22 2.79 15.11
N SER A 18 32.85 1.53 15.33
CA SER A 18 32.50 0.60 14.26
C SER A 18 31.26 1.03 13.50
N GLY A 19 30.21 1.52 14.19
CA GLY A 19 29.01 2.07 13.56
C GLY A 19 29.31 3.27 12.65
N LEU A 20 30.23 4.15 13.07
CA LEU A 20 30.72 5.27 12.24
C LEU A 20 31.47 4.80 10.99
N ARG A 21 32.29 3.75 11.11
CA ARG A 21 32.96 3.12 9.95
C ARG A 21 31.92 2.59 8.96
N SER A 22 30.91 1.86 9.43
CA SER A 22 29.84 1.36 8.57
C SER A 22 29.04 2.49 7.91
N CYS A 23 28.72 3.57 8.63
CA CYS A 23 28.07 4.75 8.02
C CYS A 23 28.94 5.39 6.93
N LYS A 24 30.27 5.42 7.12
CA LYS A 24 31.21 5.92 6.11
C LYS A 24 31.26 5.01 4.88
N GLU A 25 31.26 3.70 5.08
CA GLU A 25 31.23 2.70 4.00
C GLU A 25 29.93 2.77 3.20
N VAL A 26 28.77 2.85 3.86
CA VAL A 26 27.47 2.99 3.18
C VAL A 26 27.38 4.34 2.46
N LEU A 27 27.88 5.42 3.05
CA LEU A 27 27.94 6.72 2.37
C LEU A 27 28.83 6.66 1.12
N ALA A 28 29.99 5.99 1.21
CA ALA A 28 30.87 5.80 0.06
C ALA A 28 30.17 4.99 -1.04
N LEU A 29 29.48 3.90 -0.67
CA LEU A 29 28.69 3.08 -1.58
C LEU A 29 27.60 3.90 -2.29
N ILE A 30 26.81 4.71 -1.57
CA ILE A 30 25.77 5.54 -2.19
C ILE A 30 26.38 6.58 -3.13
N LYS A 31 27.52 7.19 -2.77
CA LYS A 31 28.21 8.14 -3.66
C LYS A 31 28.75 7.48 -4.91
N GLU A 32 29.36 6.31 -4.79
CA GLU A 32 29.81 5.52 -5.93
C GLU A 32 28.64 5.11 -6.81
N ARG A 33 27.52 4.68 -6.21
CA ARG A 33 26.31 4.36 -6.98
C ARG A 33 25.75 5.58 -7.69
N ALA A 34 25.67 6.74 -7.04
CA ALA A 34 25.25 7.99 -7.68
C ALA A 34 26.13 8.31 -8.90
N ALA A 35 27.44 8.20 -8.76
CA ALA A 35 28.38 8.45 -9.87
C ALA A 35 28.23 7.43 -11.01
N ILE A 36 28.00 6.15 -10.70
CA ILE A 36 27.74 5.10 -11.69
C ILE A 36 26.44 5.40 -12.45
N GLU A 37 25.35 5.72 -11.74
CA GLU A 37 24.06 6.04 -12.36
C GLU A 37 24.13 7.31 -13.20
N GLU A 38 24.85 8.33 -12.73
CA GLU A 38 25.07 9.57 -13.48
C GLU A 38 25.84 9.30 -14.76
N ALA A 39 26.95 8.56 -14.68
CA ALA A 39 27.76 8.19 -15.83
C ALA A 39 26.98 7.32 -16.82
N TYR A 40 26.20 6.36 -16.33
CA TYR A 40 25.39 5.46 -17.14
C TYR A 40 24.24 6.21 -17.82
N GLY A 41 23.46 6.99 -17.06
CA GLY A 41 22.39 7.83 -17.61
C GLY A 41 22.91 8.82 -18.65
N ALA A 42 24.03 9.48 -18.38
CA ALA A 42 24.68 10.38 -19.34
C ALA A 42 25.18 9.65 -20.59
N ALA A 43 25.70 8.43 -20.46
CA ALA A 43 26.12 7.60 -21.59
C ALA A 43 24.92 7.19 -22.44
N LEU A 44 23.80 6.77 -21.83
CA LEU A 44 22.57 6.42 -22.54
C LEU A 44 21.97 7.62 -23.30
N VAL A 45 21.89 8.79 -22.67
CA VAL A 45 21.42 10.02 -23.34
C VAL A 45 22.36 10.42 -24.48
N ARG A 46 23.68 10.24 -24.32
CA ARG A 46 24.64 10.52 -25.38
C ARG A 46 24.47 9.53 -26.53
N GLN A 47 24.38 8.25 -26.22
CA GLN A 47 24.24 7.17 -27.19
C GLN A 47 22.93 7.29 -27.97
N SER A 48 21.81 7.61 -27.31
CA SER A 48 20.54 7.84 -27.99
C SER A 48 20.60 9.02 -28.96
N ARG A 49 21.40 10.05 -28.66
CA ARG A 49 21.62 11.21 -29.54
C ARG A 49 22.63 10.94 -30.66
N SER A 50 23.67 10.15 -30.40
CA SER A 50 24.73 9.83 -31.37
C SER A 50 24.42 8.62 -32.25
N ALA A 51 23.37 7.86 -31.94
CA ALA A 51 22.94 6.71 -32.72
C ALA A 51 22.72 7.10 -34.20
N ALA A 52 23.58 6.56 -35.08
CA ALA A 52 23.46 6.65 -36.54
C ALA A 52 22.23 5.87 -37.03
N GLY A 53 22.00 5.74 -38.34
CA GLY A 53 20.80 5.05 -38.85
C GLY A 53 19.60 5.96 -39.08
N SER A 54 19.81 7.27 -39.20
CA SER A 54 18.78 8.19 -39.73
C SER A 54 18.40 7.89 -41.20
N LEU A 55 19.20 7.04 -41.86
CA LEU A 55 18.98 6.56 -43.22
C LEU A 55 18.06 5.33 -43.29
N GLU A 56 17.74 4.70 -42.16
CA GLU A 56 16.76 3.61 -42.11
C GLU A 56 15.41 4.09 -42.65
N ARG A 57 14.68 3.20 -43.30
CA ARG A 57 13.38 3.48 -43.94
C ARG A 57 12.30 2.55 -43.41
N GLY A 58 11.05 2.83 -43.77
CA GLY A 58 9.92 1.98 -43.43
C GLY A 58 9.65 1.86 -41.92
N THR A 59 9.07 0.74 -41.53
CA THR A 59 8.74 0.34 -40.16
C THR A 59 9.99 0.17 -39.29
N ALA A 60 11.10 -0.33 -39.85
CA ALA A 60 12.40 -0.39 -39.19
C ALA A 60 12.88 0.98 -38.70
N ARG A 61 12.65 2.06 -39.47
CA ARG A 61 12.95 3.44 -39.04
C ARG A 61 12.13 3.86 -37.81
N LEU A 62 10.85 3.50 -37.77
CA LEU A 62 9.97 3.80 -36.63
C LEU A 62 10.41 3.03 -35.38
N GLY A 63 10.76 1.75 -35.53
CA GLY A 63 11.37 0.95 -34.48
C GLY A 63 12.66 1.58 -33.95
N TRP A 64 13.54 2.01 -34.86
CA TRP A 64 14.79 2.69 -34.50
C TRP A 64 14.59 4.01 -33.75
N TYR A 65 13.63 4.87 -34.17
CA TYR A 65 13.31 6.08 -33.42
C TYR A 65 12.70 5.79 -32.06
N SER A 66 11.82 4.78 -31.98
CA SER A 66 11.24 4.32 -30.71
C SER A 66 12.34 3.86 -29.75
N PHE A 67 13.30 3.06 -30.24
CA PHE A 67 14.45 2.61 -29.47
C PHE A 67 15.31 3.78 -28.97
N ARG A 68 15.65 4.74 -29.85
CA ARG A 68 16.41 5.95 -29.46
C ARG A 68 15.67 6.78 -28.42
N SER A 69 14.39 7.05 -28.63
CA SER A 69 13.56 7.81 -27.70
C SER A 69 13.47 7.12 -26.35
N THR A 70 13.30 5.80 -26.34
CA THR A 70 13.21 5.01 -25.09
C THR A 70 14.56 4.93 -24.39
N THR A 71 15.67 4.84 -25.13
CA THR A 71 17.03 4.88 -24.56
C THR A 71 17.34 6.26 -23.97
N GLU A 72 16.89 7.35 -24.60
CA GLU A 72 17.00 8.69 -24.02
C GLU A 72 16.16 8.82 -22.76
N ALA A 73 14.92 8.32 -22.77
CA ALA A 73 14.04 8.33 -21.61
C ALA A 73 14.64 7.54 -20.45
N LEU A 74 15.17 6.33 -20.70
CA LEU A 74 15.89 5.53 -19.70
C LEU A 74 17.12 6.29 -19.20
N GLY A 75 17.89 6.91 -20.08
CA GLY A 75 19.03 7.73 -19.67
C GLY A 75 18.64 8.86 -18.71
N ARG A 76 17.49 9.51 -18.92
CA ARG A 76 16.95 10.54 -18.01
C ARG A 76 16.52 9.97 -16.66
N THR A 77 15.87 8.81 -16.62
CA THR A 77 15.48 8.19 -15.34
C THR A 77 16.70 7.80 -14.51
N HIS A 78 17.78 7.31 -15.12
CA HIS A 78 19.04 7.05 -14.42
C HIS A 78 19.71 8.34 -13.89
N LEU A 79 19.61 9.46 -14.61
CA LEU A 79 20.09 10.76 -14.13
C LEU A 79 19.26 11.27 -12.93
N GLU A 80 17.93 11.11 -12.98
CA GLU A 80 17.06 11.43 -11.85
C GLU A 80 17.38 10.55 -10.62
N LEU A 81 17.61 9.25 -10.84
CA LEU A 81 18.04 8.33 -9.80
C LEU A 81 19.40 8.73 -9.19
N ALA A 82 20.36 9.14 -10.02
CA ALA A 82 21.65 9.65 -9.55
C ALA A 82 21.47 10.90 -8.66
N ALA A 83 20.58 11.81 -9.04
CA ALA A 83 20.25 13.00 -8.25
C ALA A 83 19.61 12.61 -6.90
N HIS A 84 18.74 11.62 -6.87
CA HIS A 84 18.19 11.07 -5.63
C HIS A 84 19.28 10.47 -4.73
N PHE A 85 20.19 9.66 -5.28
CA PHE A 85 21.32 9.12 -4.50
C PHE A 85 22.26 10.22 -3.98
N ALA A 86 22.48 11.29 -4.74
CA ALA A 86 23.26 12.44 -4.27
C ALA A 86 22.58 13.15 -3.08
N ALA A 87 21.26 13.32 -3.11
CA ALA A 87 20.48 13.90 -2.02
C ALA A 87 20.53 13.00 -0.77
N ASP A 88 20.29 11.69 -0.93
CA ASP A 88 20.38 10.71 0.17
C ASP A 88 21.80 10.62 0.75
N GLY A 89 22.82 10.71 -0.10
CA GLY A 89 24.22 10.81 0.31
C GLY A 89 24.48 12.05 1.17
N THR A 90 23.85 13.18 0.87
CA THR A 90 23.94 14.41 1.68
C THR A 90 23.29 14.22 3.05
N ALA A 91 22.11 13.58 3.10
CA ALA A 91 21.44 13.27 4.36
C ALA A 91 22.24 12.28 5.23
N LEU A 92 22.83 11.24 4.62
CA LEU A 92 23.71 10.30 5.33
C LEU A 92 25.00 10.95 5.83
N ALA A 93 25.57 11.89 5.07
CA ALA A 93 26.73 12.65 5.52
C ALA A 93 26.41 13.48 6.77
N TYR A 94 25.25 14.17 6.78
CA TYR A 94 24.78 14.91 7.96
C TYR A 94 24.58 13.99 9.18
N LEU A 95 23.95 12.82 8.99
CA LEU A 95 23.77 11.84 10.06
C LEU A 95 25.11 11.34 10.60
N ARG A 96 26.06 10.99 9.72
CA ARG A 96 27.41 10.56 10.09
C ARG A 96 28.10 11.63 10.92
N ASP A 97 28.03 12.90 10.52
CA ASP A 97 28.71 13.99 11.22
C ASP A 97 28.11 14.23 12.61
N ARG A 98 26.79 14.12 12.72
CA ARG A 98 26.10 14.15 14.02
C ARG A 98 26.52 12.98 14.92
N LEU A 99 26.55 11.76 14.40
CA LEU A 99 27.00 10.57 15.13
C LEU A 99 28.47 10.69 15.53
N ALA A 100 29.31 11.28 14.69
CA ALA A 100 30.73 11.50 14.98
C ALA A 100 30.91 12.52 16.12
N ALA A 101 30.11 13.59 16.14
CA ALA A 101 30.08 14.54 17.24
C ALA A 101 29.61 13.88 18.55
N GLN A 102 28.60 13.01 18.49
CA GLN A 102 28.13 12.25 19.65
C GLN A 102 29.17 11.24 20.15
N HIS A 103 29.85 10.52 19.25
CA HIS A 103 30.94 9.63 19.61
C HIS A 103 32.10 10.38 20.28
N LYS A 104 32.45 11.56 19.75
CA LYS A 104 33.48 12.42 20.34
C LYS A 104 33.10 12.88 21.75
N ALA A 105 31.85 13.27 21.96
CA ALA A 105 31.33 13.63 23.29
C ALA A 105 31.35 12.41 24.24
N LEU A 106 30.88 11.25 23.78
CA LEU A 106 30.90 10.02 24.56
C LEU A 106 32.32 9.64 24.98
N ALA A 107 33.29 9.75 24.05
CA ALA A 107 34.70 9.48 24.29
C ALA A 107 35.38 10.52 25.20
N SER A 108 34.99 11.81 25.12
CA SER A 108 35.53 12.84 26.02
C SER A 108 35.01 12.69 27.44
N ASP A 109 33.70 12.50 27.59
CA ASP A 109 33.01 12.52 28.87
C ASP A 109 33.41 11.32 29.74
N GLY A 110 33.44 10.12 29.15
CA GLY A 110 33.91 8.93 29.87
C GLY A 110 35.44 8.76 29.85
N GLY A 111 36.15 9.34 28.88
CA GLY A 111 37.59 9.16 28.75
C GLY A 111 38.42 9.78 29.88
N ALA A 112 37.98 10.89 30.46
CA ALA A 112 38.62 11.47 31.65
C ALA A 112 38.45 10.55 32.88
N ALA A 113 37.22 10.11 33.14
CA ALA A 113 36.91 9.17 34.22
C ALA A 113 37.63 7.82 34.04
N LEU A 114 37.76 7.32 32.81
CA LEU A 114 38.48 6.08 32.52
C LEU A 114 39.98 6.21 32.81
N ARG A 115 40.59 7.35 32.44
CA ARG A 115 42.00 7.65 32.73
C ARG A 115 42.24 7.75 34.23
N GLU A 116 41.33 8.38 34.96
CA GLU A 116 41.39 8.46 36.43
C GLU A 116 41.22 7.10 37.09
N CYS A 117 40.24 6.29 36.66
CA CYS A 117 40.04 4.92 37.12
C CYS A 117 41.28 4.04 36.87
N ARG A 118 41.88 4.11 35.67
CA ARG A 118 43.12 3.37 35.35
C ARG A 118 44.31 3.86 36.16
N ALA A 119 44.46 5.17 36.33
CA ALA A 119 45.53 5.75 37.15
C ALA A 119 45.39 5.35 38.63
N ALA A 120 44.17 5.36 39.16
CA ALA A 120 43.85 4.95 40.52
C ALA A 120 44.05 3.44 40.72
N ALA A 121 43.61 2.60 39.77
CA ALA A 121 43.85 1.15 39.79
C ALA A 121 45.35 0.82 39.72
N ALA A 122 46.10 1.51 38.86
CA ALA A 122 47.56 1.35 38.79
C ALA A 122 48.26 1.83 40.07
N ALA A 123 47.78 2.92 40.69
CA ALA A 123 48.27 3.41 41.97
C ALA A 123 47.97 2.42 43.11
N ALA A 124 46.75 1.86 43.16
CA ALA A 124 46.35 0.83 44.10
C ALA A 124 47.16 -0.46 43.90
N GLY A 125 47.40 -0.88 42.65
CA GLY A 125 48.28 -2.01 42.33
C GLY A 125 49.71 -1.78 42.81
N ARG A 126 50.28 -0.58 42.59
CA ARG A 126 51.60 -0.19 43.12
C ARG A 126 51.60 -0.12 44.65
N ALA A 127 50.55 0.39 45.27
CA ALA A 127 50.41 0.45 46.72
C ALA A 127 50.28 -0.94 47.33
N LYS A 128 49.53 -1.86 46.71
CA LYS A 128 49.42 -3.26 47.11
C LYS A 128 50.71 -4.03 46.89
N ALA A 129 51.43 -3.78 45.80
CA ALA A 129 52.76 -4.34 45.58
C ALA A 129 53.77 -3.83 46.61
N ARG A 130 53.73 -2.53 46.93
CA ARG A 130 54.52 -1.92 48.01
C ARG A 130 54.11 -2.44 49.38
N ALA A 131 52.82 -2.60 49.66
CA ALA A 131 52.31 -3.15 50.92
C ALA A 131 52.57 -4.64 51.04
N ALA A 132 52.64 -5.40 49.95
CA ALA A 132 53.04 -6.81 49.96
C ALA A 132 54.57 -6.97 50.06
N ARG A 133 55.33 -5.97 49.59
CA ARG A 133 56.79 -5.90 49.80
C ARG A 133 57.09 -5.45 51.24
N ALA A 134 56.42 -4.40 51.70
CA ALA A 134 56.44 -3.92 53.06
C ALA A 134 55.91 -4.97 54.02
N ALA A 135 54.82 -5.69 53.74
CA ALA A 135 54.33 -6.81 54.56
C ALA A 135 55.33 -7.97 54.60
N ARG A 136 56.09 -8.22 53.53
CA ARG A 136 57.23 -9.16 53.59
C ARG A 136 58.41 -8.61 54.39
N GLU A 137 58.60 -7.29 54.42
CA GLU A 137 59.58 -6.56 55.23
C GLU A 137 59.08 -6.27 56.68
N LEU A 138 57.77 -6.41 56.96
CA LEU A 138 57.01 -6.04 58.18
C LEU A 138 56.46 -7.29 58.89
N GLU A 139 56.25 -8.41 58.20
CA GLU A 139 56.37 -9.75 58.79
C GLU A 139 57.79 -9.97 59.33
N ALA A 140 58.77 -9.25 58.75
CA ALA A 140 60.11 -9.10 59.32
C ALA A 140 60.22 -7.95 60.36
N ALA A 141 59.21 -7.09 60.53
CA ALA A 141 59.21 -5.95 61.47
C ALA A 141 57.77 -5.47 61.81
N LEU A 142 57.13 -6.06 62.82
CA LEU A 142 55.76 -5.78 63.29
C LEU A 142 55.30 -4.29 63.36
N LEU A 143 54.03 -4.04 62.95
CA LEU A 143 53.10 -2.91 63.23
C LEU A 143 53.21 -1.58 62.41
N LEU A 144 52.30 -1.33 61.43
CA LEU A 144 51.65 -0.02 61.11
C LEU A 144 50.66 -0.07 59.89
N GLU A 145 49.57 0.70 59.94
CA GLU A 145 48.42 0.73 58.99
C GLU A 145 48.70 1.41 57.61
N PRO A 146 48.00 0.99 56.52
CA PRO A 146 48.13 1.61 55.19
C PRO A 146 47.44 2.99 55.07
N PRO A 147 47.88 3.85 54.11
CA PRO A 147 47.35 5.20 53.98
C PRO A 147 45.92 5.21 53.40
N ARG A 148 44.97 5.68 54.24
CA ARG A 148 43.56 5.87 53.89
C ARG A 148 43.42 7.00 52.86
N GLY A 149 42.92 6.69 51.65
CA GLY A 149 42.47 7.73 50.71
C GLY A 149 42.47 7.34 49.23
N ALA A 150 43.39 6.50 48.77
CA ALA A 150 43.45 6.10 47.35
C ALA A 150 42.32 5.13 46.96
N GLU A 151 41.97 4.20 47.86
CA GLU A 151 40.87 3.25 47.66
C GLU A 151 39.50 3.95 47.71
N ALA A 152 39.34 4.97 48.55
CA ALA A 152 38.13 5.78 48.61
C ALA A 152 37.89 6.53 47.29
N LYS A 153 38.92 7.20 46.76
CA LYS A 153 38.82 7.89 45.45
C LYS A 153 38.55 6.93 44.29
N ALA A 154 39.17 5.75 44.28
CA ALA A 154 38.90 4.73 43.27
C ALA A 154 37.46 4.19 43.37
N ALA A 155 36.97 3.94 44.59
CA ALA A 155 35.61 3.48 44.83
C ALA A 155 34.55 4.54 44.49
N ASP A 156 34.83 5.83 44.73
CA ASP A 156 33.95 6.93 44.37
C ASP A 156 33.90 7.14 42.84
N ALA A 157 35.04 7.05 42.15
CA ALA A 157 35.08 7.08 40.68
C ALA A 157 34.34 5.89 40.05
N LEU A 158 34.49 4.68 40.63
CA LEU A 158 33.76 3.50 40.17
C LEU A 158 32.25 3.62 40.43
N ARG A 159 31.84 4.18 41.58
CA ARG A 159 30.43 4.47 41.86
C ARG A 159 29.85 5.52 40.91
N ALA A 160 30.59 6.57 40.59
CA ALA A 160 30.19 7.57 39.59
C ALA A 160 30.04 6.96 38.19
N LEU A 161 30.98 6.10 37.78
CA LEU A 161 30.91 5.38 36.50
C LEU A 161 29.71 4.41 36.45
N CYS A 162 29.46 3.65 37.52
CA CYS A 162 28.30 2.76 37.64
C CYS A 162 26.97 3.53 37.63
N ALA A 163 26.92 4.74 38.18
CA ALA A 163 25.72 5.60 38.13
C ALA A 163 25.47 6.16 36.72
N LEU A 164 26.53 6.45 35.97
CA LEU A 164 26.45 6.99 34.61
C LEU A 164 26.18 5.91 33.55
N LEU A 165 26.68 4.69 33.73
CA LEU A 165 26.62 3.61 32.74
C LEU A 165 25.20 3.32 32.21
N PRO A 166 24.14 3.22 33.04
CA PRO A 166 22.78 2.95 32.55
C PRO A 166 22.22 4.07 31.66
N SER A 167 22.64 5.32 31.90
CA SER A 167 22.23 6.46 31.08
C SER A 167 22.98 6.49 29.72
N LEU A 168 24.27 6.14 29.74
CA LEU A 168 25.10 6.02 28.54
C LEU A 168 24.65 4.84 27.67
N LEU A 169 24.32 3.69 28.28
CA LEU A 169 23.82 2.52 27.60
C LEU A 169 22.47 2.82 26.91
N ARG A 170 21.51 3.43 27.62
CA ARG A 170 20.22 3.83 27.04
C ARG A 170 20.36 4.84 25.91
N ARG A 171 21.30 5.78 26.03
CA ARG A 171 21.59 6.74 24.96
C ARG A 171 22.20 6.04 23.75
N PHE A 172 23.14 5.12 23.97
CA PHE A 172 23.74 4.30 22.93
C PHE A 172 22.69 3.43 22.21
N GLU A 173 21.85 2.70 22.95
CA GLU A 173 20.77 1.86 22.38
C GLU A 173 19.79 2.68 21.54
N ARG A 174 19.40 3.86 22.03
CA ARG A 174 18.53 4.78 21.29
C ARG A 174 19.18 5.28 20.00
N ASP A 175 20.44 5.69 20.06
CA ASP A 175 21.17 6.19 18.90
C ASP A 175 21.48 5.06 17.90
N GLU A 176 21.74 3.83 18.38
CA GLU A 176 21.94 2.64 17.56
C GLU A 176 20.64 2.18 16.88
N ALA A 177 19.51 2.18 17.60
CA ALA A 177 18.20 1.89 17.02
C ALA A 177 17.86 2.90 15.91
N ARG A 178 18.04 4.20 16.17
CA ARG A 178 17.87 5.26 15.15
C ARG A 178 18.78 5.06 13.95
N ARG A 179 20.03 4.64 14.15
CA ARG A 179 20.97 4.32 13.07
C ARG A 179 20.49 3.14 12.23
N VAL A 180 20.06 2.05 12.86
CA VAL A 180 19.55 0.85 12.18
C VAL A 180 18.29 1.17 11.39
N ASP A 181 17.35 1.91 11.96
CA ASP A 181 16.11 2.30 11.27
C ASP A 181 16.38 3.24 10.09
N SER A 182 17.29 4.20 10.26
CA SER A 182 17.70 5.11 9.17
C SER A 182 18.39 4.35 8.03
N LEU A 183 19.27 3.40 8.35
CA LEU A 183 19.92 2.54 7.34
C LEU A 183 18.93 1.62 6.65
N LYS A 184 18.00 1.00 7.38
CA LYS A 184 16.95 0.15 6.83
C LYS A 184 16.04 0.94 5.89
N LEU A 185 15.67 2.16 6.26
CA LEU A 185 14.86 3.05 5.41
C LEU A 185 15.63 3.45 4.14
N ALA A 186 16.91 3.82 4.26
CA ALA A 186 17.74 4.16 3.11
C ALA A 186 17.90 2.96 2.14
N LEU A 187 18.15 1.75 2.67
CA LEU A 187 18.25 0.54 1.85
C LEU A 187 16.92 0.16 1.18
N LYS A 188 15.78 0.32 1.87
CA LYS A 188 14.46 0.11 1.27
C LYS A 188 14.17 1.09 0.14
N LYS A 189 14.52 2.37 0.31
CA LYS A 189 14.39 3.38 -0.75
C LYS A 189 15.27 3.03 -1.95
N LEU A 190 16.50 2.57 -1.72
CA LEU A 190 17.41 2.13 -2.77
C LEU A 190 16.85 0.93 -3.54
N LEU A 191 16.29 -0.07 -2.84
CA LEU A 191 15.67 -1.24 -3.48
C LEU A 191 14.47 -0.81 -4.35
N ALA A 192 13.57 0.01 -3.81
CA ALA A 192 12.39 0.48 -4.53
C ALA A 192 12.77 1.29 -5.79
N ALA A 193 13.78 2.16 -5.67
CA ALA A 193 14.26 2.95 -6.80
C ALA A 193 14.95 2.07 -7.88
N GLN A 194 15.65 1.00 -7.47
CA GLN A 194 16.20 0.02 -8.40
C GLN A 194 15.11 -0.81 -9.10
N GLU A 195 14.06 -1.20 -8.37
CA GLU A 195 12.90 -1.88 -8.95
C GLU A 195 12.17 -1.00 -9.97
N GLU A 196 12.04 0.30 -9.68
CA GLU A 196 11.46 1.28 -10.61
C GLU A 196 12.33 1.43 -11.88
N ALA A 197 13.65 1.53 -11.73
CA ALA A 197 14.58 1.60 -12.87
C ALA A 197 14.54 0.32 -13.72
N LEU A 198 14.47 -0.86 -13.09
CA LEU A 198 14.28 -2.15 -13.79
C LEU A 198 12.93 -2.21 -14.51
N GLY A 199 11.87 -1.70 -13.87
CA GLY A 199 10.56 -1.54 -14.48
C GLY A 199 10.59 -0.65 -15.72
N ALA A 200 11.35 0.44 -15.68
CA ALA A 200 11.55 1.36 -16.80
C ALA A 200 12.45 0.80 -17.91
N ALA A 201 13.36 -0.13 -17.60
CA ALA A 201 14.20 -0.81 -18.59
C ALA A 201 13.45 -1.92 -19.36
N ARG A 202 12.41 -2.51 -18.76
CA ARG A 202 11.64 -3.61 -19.36
C ARG A 202 11.01 -3.28 -20.74
N PRO A 203 10.44 -2.08 -20.97
CA PRO A 203 10.01 -1.64 -22.30
C PRO A 203 11.10 -1.63 -23.38
N LEU A 204 12.39 -1.44 -23.03
CA LEU A 204 13.47 -1.48 -24.03
C LEU A 204 13.73 -2.89 -24.54
N VAL A 205 13.59 -3.90 -23.68
CA VAL A 205 13.71 -5.30 -24.08
C VAL A 205 12.57 -5.68 -25.01
N TYR A 206 11.36 -5.22 -24.74
CA TYR A 206 10.21 -5.43 -25.63
C TYR A 206 10.36 -4.66 -26.93
N ALA A 207 10.77 -3.39 -26.91
CA ALA A 207 11.02 -2.63 -28.14
C ALA A 207 12.14 -3.24 -29.00
N ALA A 208 13.16 -3.85 -28.37
CA ALA A 208 14.19 -4.58 -29.09
C ALA A 208 13.67 -5.88 -29.70
N ALA A 209 12.82 -6.63 -28.99
CA ALA A 209 12.14 -7.80 -29.53
C ALA A 209 11.20 -7.44 -30.69
N ASP A 210 10.41 -6.38 -30.54
CA ASP A 210 9.52 -5.87 -31.59
C ASP A 210 10.31 -5.44 -32.84
N MET A 211 11.51 -4.88 -32.68
CA MET A 211 12.39 -4.57 -33.82
C MET A 211 12.90 -5.84 -34.51
N VAL A 212 13.23 -6.90 -33.77
CA VAL A 212 13.63 -8.19 -34.36
C VAL A 212 12.46 -8.83 -35.10
N ASP A 213 11.27 -8.84 -34.49
CA ASP A 213 10.06 -9.40 -35.09
C ASP A 213 9.62 -8.60 -36.34
N ALA A 214 9.82 -7.28 -36.35
CA ALA A 214 9.57 -6.43 -37.51
C ALA A 214 10.58 -6.69 -38.65
N ILE A 215 11.83 -7.00 -38.33
CA ILE A 215 12.85 -7.38 -39.33
C ILE A 215 12.54 -8.76 -39.94
N ASP A 216 11.98 -9.68 -39.14
CA ASP A 216 11.59 -11.02 -39.59
C ASP A 216 10.26 -11.05 -40.37
N ALA A 217 9.47 -9.98 -40.31
CA ALA A 217 8.28 -9.84 -41.14
C ALA A 217 8.69 -9.67 -42.61
N ALA A 218 8.46 -10.72 -43.41
CA ALA A 218 8.77 -10.82 -44.84
C ALA A 218 8.21 -9.67 -45.72
N ASP A 219 7.33 -8.84 -45.17
CA ASP A 219 6.69 -7.70 -45.82
C ASP A 219 7.68 -6.56 -46.12
N ASP A 220 8.72 -6.34 -45.31
CA ASP A 220 9.73 -5.32 -45.61
C ASP A 220 10.61 -5.76 -46.80
N VAL A 221 10.88 -7.07 -46.94
CA VAL A 221 11.58 -7.63 -48.11
C VAL A 221 10.68 -7.56 -49.35
N ALA A 222 9.38 -7.82 -49.22
CA ALA A 222 8.42 -7.74 -50.31
C ALA A 222 8.16 -6.29 -50.76
N GLN A 223 8.08 -5.34 -49.83
CA GLN A 223 7.93 -3.91 -50.10
C GLN A 223 9.22 -3.33 -50.69
N PHE A 224 10.40 -3.68 -50.17
CA PHE A 224 11.68 -3.28 -50.75
C PHE A 224 11.87 -3.87 -52.15
N ARG A 225 11.51 -5.15 -52.37
CA ARG A 225 11.53 -5.79 -53.68
C ARG A 225 10.48 -5.19 -54.63
N GLY A 226 9.34 -4.76 -54.10
CA GLY A 226 8.28 -4.05 -54.82
C GLY A 226 8.70 -2.63 -55.23
N GLU A 227 9.37 -1.87 -54.37
CA GLU A 227 9.91 -0.54 -54.67
C GLU A 227 11.09 -0.62 -55.66
N LEU A 228 11.93 -1.66 -55.58
CA LEU A 228 12.89 -2.01 -56.63
C LEU A 228 12.21 -2.34 -57.97
N GLN A 229 11.03 -2.97 -57.94
CA GLN A 229 10.24 -3.31 -59.14
C GLN A 229 9.42 -2.13 -59.68
N CYS A 230 9.09 -1.14 -58.86
CA CYS A 230 8.34 0.06 -59.26
C CYS A 230 9.14 1.06 -60.11
N GLY A 231 10.43 0.80 -60.37
CA GLY A 231 11.24 1.52 -61.38
C GLY A 231 11.03 1.06 -62.84
N GLY A 232 10.13 0.10 -63.09
CA GLY A 232 9.95 -0.56 -64.39
C GLY A 232 8.97 0.08 -65.38
N ARG A 233 8.61 1.37 -65.25
CA ARG A 233 7.79 2.08 -66.28
C ARG A 233 8.43 3.31 -66.92
N GLY A 234 9.72 3.49 -66.77
CA GLY A 234 10.51 4.36 -67.62
C GLY A 234 11.93 3.84 -67.69
N GLY A 235 12.41 3.45 -68.87
CA GLY A 235 13.73 2.85 -69.12
C GLY A 235 14.95 3.74 -68.81
N GLY A 236 14.84 4.70 -67.88
CA GLY A 236 15.92 5.57 -67.41
C GLY A 236 16.71 4.99 -66.25
N VAL A 237 16.07 4.31 -65.28
CA VAL A 237 16.77 3.82 -64.07
C VAL A 237 17.69 2.65 -64.39
N GLY A 238 17.27 1.74 -65.27
CA GLY A 238 18.13 0.66 -65.75
C GLY A 238 19.38 1.19 -66.48
N ARG A 239 19.25 2.25 -67.29
CA ARG A 239 20.40 2.88 -67.95
C ARG A 239 21.31 3.65 -66.99
N TYR A 240 20.73 4.24 -65.95
CA TYR A 240 21.50 4.95 -64.91
C TYR A 240 22.26 3.97 -64.00
N LEU A 241 21.64 2.85 -63.62
CA LEU A 241 22.29 1.79 -62.84
C LEU A 241 23.30 1.01 -63.68
N GLU A 242 23.05 0.76 -64.97
CA GLU A 242 24.04 0.18 -65.87
C GLU A 242 25.22 1.16 -66.10
N ALA A 243 24.96 2.47 -66.21
CA ALA A 243 26.01 3.48 -66.30
C ALA A 243 26.81 3.61 -64.98
N GLN A 244 26.16 3.50 -63.81
CA GLN A 244 26.85 3.44 -62.52
C GLN A 244 27.60 2.13 -62.33
N ARG A 245 27.11 1.00 -62.83
CA ARG A 245 27.83 -0.27 -62.81
C ARG A 245 29.07 -0.20 -63.70
N VAL A 246 28.96 0.40 -64.88
CA VAL A 246 30.10 0.63 -65.78
C VAL A 246 31.10 1.62 -65.17
N GLU A 247 30.66 2.66 -64.45
CA GLU A 247 31.58 3.55 -63.71
C GLU A 247 32.22 2.85 -62.51
N MET A 248 31.47 2.03 -61.77
CA MET A 248 32.02 1.22 -60.67
C MET A 248 33.01 0.18 -61.20
N GLU A 249 32.74 -0.48 -62.33
CA GLU A 249 33.68 -1.39 -62.99
C GLU A 249 34.94 -0.65 -63.48
N LYS A 250 34.85 0.62 -63.90
CA LYS A 250 36.03 1.45 -64.19
C LYS A 250 36.81 1.81 -62.93
N VAL A 251 36.13 2.16 -61.84
CA VAL A 251 36.77 2.44 -60.54
C VAL A 251 37.43 1.18 -60.00
N GLU A 252 36.78 0.02 -60.12
CA GLU A 252 37.28 -1.27 -59.69
C GLU A 252 38.44 -1.74 -60.59
N ALA A 253 38.43 -1.42 -61.90
CA ALA A 253 39.57 -1.62 -62.79
C ALA A 253 40.75 -0.68 -62.47
N VAL A 254 40.50 0.53 -61.96
CA VAL A 254 41.53 1.46 -61.48
C VAL A 254 42.11 1.02 -60.14
N VAL A 255 41.27 0.48 -59.24
CA VAL A 255 41.68 -0.04 -57.92
C VAL A 255 42.41 -1.38 -58.06
N ASN A 256 41.96 -2.28 -58.93
CA ASN A 256 42.59 -3.58 -59.18
C ASN A 256 43.74 -3.52 -60.20
N GLY A 257 43.87 -2.42 -60.95
CA GLY A 257 44.99 -2.17 -61.86
C GLY A 257 46.23 -1.54 -61.20
N GLY A 258 46.19 -1.33 -59.87
CA GLY A 258 47.17 -0.56 -59.12
C GLY A 258 48.20 -1.36 -58.32
N GLU A 259 48.46 -2.62 -58.65
CA GLU A 259 49.57 -3.37 -58.03
C GLU A 259 50.51 -3.95 -59.10
N GLY A 260 51.54 -3.17 -59.42
CA GLY A 260 52.68 -3.63 -60.20
C GLY A 260 53.80 -2.59 -60.25
N ALA A 261 54.96 -2.96 -59.70
CA ALA A 261 56.25 -2.26 -59.66
C ALA A 261 56.39 -1.20 -58.55
N GLU A 262 56.93 -1.57 -57.39
CA GLU A 262 58.38 -1.63 -57.11
C GLU A 262 59.07 -0.25 -57.09
N GLY A 263 59.72 0.04 -55.97
CA GLY A 263 61.00 0.75 -56.01
C GLY A 263 61.07 2.07 -55.23
N GLY A 264 61.59 1.97 -54.01
CA GLY A 264 62.81 2.71 -53.69
C GLY A 264 62.71 4.15 -53.18
N ALA A 265 63.18 4.28 -51.93
CA ALA A 265 64.11 5.32 -51.47
C ALA A 265 63.57 6.69 -51.03
N ALA A 266 63.84 6.92 -49.73
CA ALA A 266 64.59 8.06 -49.20
C ALA A 266 63.89 9.43 -48.96
N ALA A 267 63.97 9.80 -47.68
CA ALA A 267 64.42 11.09 -47.15
C ALA A 267 63.44 12.27 -47.01
N ALA A 268 63.73 13.04 -45.95
CA ALA A 268 63.19 14.33 -45.52
C ALA A 268 61.76 14.28 -44.95
N GLY A 269 61.42 14.88 -43.81
CA GLY A 269 62.06 15.97 -43.07
C GLY A 269 60.96 16.95 -42.66
N GLY A 270 60.99 17.41 -41.40
CA GLY A 270 60.11 18.46 -40.87
C GLY A 270 58.82 17.93 -40.23
N GLY A 271 58.37 18.38 -39.06
CA GLY A 271 58.74 19.57 -38.30
C GLY A 271 57.45 20.24 -37.80
N GLY A 272 57.43 20.64 -36.52
CA GLY A 272 56.35 21.40 -35.87
C GLY A 272 55.43 20.51 -35.02
N GLY A 273 55.46 20.54 -33.67
CA GLY A 273 55.49 21.72 -32.80
C GLY A 273 54.07 22.32 -32.79
N ALA A 274 53.38 22.60 -31.69
CA ALA A 274 53.64 22.80 -30.27
C ALA A 274 52.27 22.59 -29.58
N GLY A 275 52.07 22.49 -28.27
CA GLY A 275 52.90 22.75 -27.11
C GLY A 275 51.97 23.05 -25.93
N GLY A 276 52.44 22.67 -24.72
CA GLY A 276 52.06 23.28 -23.44
C GLY A 276 50.77 22.77 -22.80
N GLY A 277 50.75 22.27 -21.56
CA GLY A 277 51.79 22.18 -20.56
C GLY A 277 51.20 22.31 -19.15
N ALA A 278 51.75 21.48 -18.24
CA ALA A 278 51.87 21.73 -16.79
C ALA A 278 50.55 21.61 -15.97
N ALA A 279 50.52 21.13 -14.72
CA ALA A 279 51.59 20.78 -13.79
C ALA A 279 51.08 19.85 -12.67
N GLY A 280 51.98 19.01 -12.17
CA GLY A 280 52.10 18.59 -10.75
C GLY A 280 51.17 17.47 -10.29
N GLY A 281 51.62 16.43 -9.57
CA GLY A 281 52.90 16.15 -8.93
C GLY A 281 52.66 15.22 -7.73
N GLY A 282 53.60 14.28 -7.50
CA GLY A 282 53.72 13.43 -6.29
C GLY A 282 52.85 12.16 -6.33
N GLY A 283 53.37 10.93 -6.38
CA GLY A 283 54.38 10.33 -5.50
C GLY A 283 53.66 9.73 -4.27
N GLY A 284 53.78 8.46 -3.87
CA GLY A 284 54.55 7.30 -4.29
C GLY A 284 54.21 6.13 -3.33
N GLY A 285 54.83 4.97 -3.53
CA GLY A 285 54.80 3.80 -2.64
C GLY A 285 53.68 2.81 -3.00
N GLY A 286 53.91 1.57 -3.44
CA GLY A 286 54.98 0.65 -3.05
C GLY A 286 54.43 -0.33 -2.02
N GLY A 287 54.00 -1.51 -2.47
CA GLY A 287 53.48 -2.57 -1.60
C GLY A 287 53.12 -3.82 -2.41
N GLY A 288 54.13 -4.65 -2.65
CA GLY A 288 53.96 -5.99 -3.22
C GLY A 288 53.50 -7.01 -2.17
N GLY A 289 52.82 -8.04 -2.65
CA GLY A 289 52.40 -9.26 -1.95
C GLY A 289 51.39 -9.93 -2.88
N GLY A 290 51.72 -10.99 -3.61
CA GLY A 290 52.21 -12.26 -3.09
C GLY A 290 51.04 -13.24 -3.19
N GLY A 291 50.97 -13.99 -4.29
CA GLY A 291 49.86 -14.86 -4.62
C GLY A 291 49.80 -16.17 -3.83
N GLY A 292 48.64 -16.82 -3.95
CA GLY A 292 48.28 -18.16 -3.46
C GLY A 292 46.76 -18.17 -3.31
N GLY A 293 45.95 -18.77 -4.17
CA GLY A 293 46.04 -20.14 -4.67
C GLY A 293 45.17 -21.03 -3.77
N GLY A 294 43.87 -21.14 -4.07
CA GLY A 294 42.91 -21.90 -3.26
C GLY A 294 41.48 -21.86 -3.79
N GLY A 295 41.29 -22.20 -5.07
CA GLY A 295 39.97 -22.40 -5.67
C GLY A 295 39.50 -23.83 -5.45
N GLY A 296 38.42 -24.00 -4.68
CA GLY A 296 37.80 -25.31 -4.46
C GLY A 296 36.70 -25.23 -3.42
N GLY A 297 35.50 -24.79 -3.80
CA GLY A 297 34.35 -24.76 -2.90
C GLY A 297 33.04 -24.19 -3.47
N VAL A 298 33.09 -23.49 -4.60
CA VAL A 298 31.91 -22.78 -5.13
C VAL A 298 30.98 -23.68 -5.98
N TRP A 299 31.44 -24.86 -6.40
CA TRP A 299 30.65 -25.74 -7.30
C TRP A 299 29.61 -26.62 -6.60
N SER A 300 29.70 -26.85 -5.29
CA SER A 300 28.69 -27.64 -4.56
C SER A 300 27.41 -26.84 -4.33
N HIS A 301 27.51 -25.56 -3.98
CA HIS A 301 26.35 -24.69 -3.76
C HIS A 301 25.60 -24.33 -5.04
N VAL A 302 26.30 -24.18 -6.17
CA VAL A 302 25.65 -23.94 -7.47
C VAL A 302 24.86 -25.16 -7.93
N ARG A 303 25.33 -26.39 -7.64
CA ARG A 303 24.58 -27.63 -7.96
C ARG A 303 23.36 -27.86 -7.04
N GLU A 304 23.44 -27.46 -5.78
CA GLU A 304 22.29 -27.49 -4.87
C GLU A 304 21.21 -26.47 -5.25
N MET A 305 21.61 -25.26 -5.64
CA MET A 305 20.68 -24.22 -6.08
C MET A 305 19.98 -24.61 -7.39
N ASP A 306 20.72 -25.19 -8.33
CA ASP A 306 20.19 -25.66 -9.61
C ASP A 306 19.27 -26.89 -9.45
N ARG A 307 19.49 -27.73 -8.42
CA ARG A 307 18.58 -28.81 -8.04
C ARG A 307 17.28 -28.27 -7.41
N ALA A 308 17.39 -27.31 -6.49
CA ALA A 308 16.23 -26.69 -5.85
C ALA A 308 15.36 -25.93 -6.87
N THR A 309 15.96 -25.26 -7.85
CA THR A 309 15.24 -24.56 -8.92
C THR A 309 14.49 -25.53 -9.83
N ARG A 310 15.07 -26.69 -10.17
CA ARG A 310 14.38 -27.73 -10.97
C ARG A 310 13.19 -28.34 -10.23
N VAL A 311 13.36 -28.70 -8.96
CA VAL A 311 12.26 -29.23 -8.11
C VAL A 311 11.13 -28.20 -7.98
N THR A 312 11.49 -26.91 -7.83
CA THR A 312 10.50 -25.82 -7.73
C THR A 312 9.72 -25.62 -9.04
N ASN A 313 10.40 -25.67 -10.19
CA ASN A 313 9.76 -25.53 -11.50
C ASN A 313 8.86 -26.74 -11.83
N ASP A 314 9.27 -27.95 -11.46
CA ASP A 314 8.45 -29.15 -11.61
C ASP A 314 7.20 -29.11 -10.71
N PHE A 315 7.36 -28.63 -9.48
CA PHE A 315 6.23 -28.41 -8.57
C PHE A 315 5.23 -27.39 -9.14
N LEU A 316 5.74 -26.27 -9.67
CA LEU A 316 4.91 -25.26 -10.33
C LEU A 316 4.16 -25.86 -11.53
N ALA A 317 4.85 -26.56 -12.44
CA ALA A 317 4.26 -27.18 -13.62
C ALA A 317 3.18 -28.23 -13.29
N LEU A 318 3.34 -28.95 -12.17
CA LEU A 318 2.34 -29.90 -11.67
C LEU A 318 1.10 -29.19 -11.09
N THR A 319 1.30 -28.08 -10.36
CA THR A 319 0.19 -27.29 -9.80
C THR A 319 -0.56 -26.47 -10.84
N THR A 320 0.08 -26.10 -11.95
CA THR A 320 -0.53 -25.35 -13.07
C THR A 320 -1.14 -26.24 -14.14
N GLY A 321 -0.87 -27.55 -14.12
CA GLY A 321 -1.41 -28.55 -15.05
C GLY A 321 -0.68 -28.65 -16.39
N GLU A 322 0.41 -27.90 -16.59
CA GLU A 322 1.17 -27.85 -17.85
C GLU A 322 1.86 -29.17 -18.19
N ALA A 323 2.32 -29.93 -17.18
CA ALA A 323 3.00 -31.21 -17.39
C ALA A 323 2.10 -32.29 -18.01
N PHE A 324 0.78 -32.22 -17.79
CA PHE A 324 -0.17 -33.19 -18.35
C PHE A 324 -0.54 -32.92 -19.81
N ALA A 325 -0.33 -31.69 -20.29
CA ALA A 325 -0.58 -31.31 -21.68
C ALA A 325 0.53 -31.82 -22.65
N GLY A 326 1.72 -32.11 -22.13
CA GLY A 326 2.89 -32.56 -22.91
C GLY A 326 3.06 -34.09 -23.05
N GLY A 327 2.24 -34.88 -22.36
CA GLY A 327 2.37 -36.35 -22.28
C GLY A 327 3.44 -36.79 -21.27
N LEU A 328 3.05 -37.64 -20.31
CA LEU A 328 3.95 -38.26 -19.33
C LEU A 328 4.39 -39.65 -19.83
N ASP A 329 5.69 -39.93 -19.80
CA ASP A 329 6.24 -41.25 -20.16
C ASP A 329 6.13 -42.20 -18.96
N VAL A 330 5.45 -43.33 -19.16
CA VAL A 330 5.08 -44.27 -18.09
C VAL A 330 5.87 -45.56 -18.22
N ARG A 331 6.54 -45.99 -17.14
CA ARG A 331 7.28 -47.27 -17.10
C ARG A 331 6.67 -48.23 -16.08
N GLU A 332 6.43 -49.46 -16.52
CA GLU A 332 5.99 -50.55 -15.65
C GLU A 332 7.19 -51.10 -14.87
N ALA A 333 7.06 -51.21 -13.54
CA ALA A 333 8.11 -51.74 -12.69
C ALA A 333 8.22 -53.25 -12.89
N ALA A 334 9.31 -53.66 -13.56
CA ALA A 334 9.68 -55.02 -13.96
C ALA A 334 9.10 -55.51 -15.30
N GLY A 335 9.75 -55.12 -16.41
CA GLY A 335 9.62 -55.82 -17.70
C GLY A 335 9.27 -54.94 -18.90
N GLY A 336 10.14 -53.97 -19.21
CA GLY A 336 10.21 -53.15 -20.43
C GLY A 336 9.08 -53.28 -21.48
N ARG A 337 8.00 -52.51 -21.32
CA ARG A 337 7.19 -51.97 -22.41
C ARG A 337 6.77 -50.53 -22.06
N HIS A 338 6.83 -49.64 -23.05
CA HIS A 338 6.35 -48.25 -22.93
C HIS A 338 4.85 -48.21 -23.23
N LEU A 339 4.08 -47.51 -22.39
CA LEU A 339 2.66 -47.24 -22.61
C LEU A 339 2.42 -45.73 -22.46
N VAL A 340 1.58 -45.17 -23.33
CA VAL A 340 1.13 -43.77 -23.26
C VAL A 340 -0.27 -43.77 -22.66
N ALA A 341 -0.43 -43.23 -21.45
CA ALA A 341 -1.72 -43.17 -20.76
C ALA A 341 -2.41 -41.81 -21.00
N ALA A 342 -3.72 -41.84 -21.27
CA ALA A 342 -4.50 -40.65 -21.64
C ALA A 342 -5.32 -40.03 -20.48
N ALA A 343 -5.54 -40.71 -19.35
CA ALA A 343 -6.32 -40.17 -18.22
C ALA A 343 -5.94 -40.78 -16.83
N PRO A 344 -6.21 -40.08 -15.71
CA PRO A 344 -5.82 -40.51 -14.35
C PRO A 344 -6.65 -41.67 -13.76
N SER A 345 -7.86 -41.93 -14.27
CA SER A 345 -8.81 -42.89 -13.69
C SER A 345 -8.56 -44.36 -14.06
N ASP A 346 -7.66 -44.65 -14.99
CA ASP A 346 -7.42 -46.01 -15.51
C ASP A 346 -6.25 -46.78 -14.84
N LEU A 347 -5.71 -46.30 -13.72
CA LEU A 347 -4.42 -46.80 -13.20
C LEU A 347 -4.51 -47.42 -11.80
N ALA A 348 -4.43 -48.76 -11.76
CA ALA A 348 -4.22 -49.55 -10.56
C ALA A 348 -2.79 -49.36 -9.98
N LEU A 349 -2.67 -49.51 -8.66
CA LEU A 349 -1.50 -49.21 -7.83
C LEU A 349 -0.22 -49.98 -8.23
N ARG A 350 0.71 -49.29 -8.91
CA ARG A 350 2.20 -49.29 -8.76
C ARG A 350 2.84 -48.87 -10.09
N VAL A 351 2.98 -47.56 -10.30
CA VAL A 351 3.60 -47.00 -11.51
C VAL A 351 4.54 -45.86 -11.11
N GLU A 352 5.78 -45.91 -11.63
CA GLU A 352 6.79 -44.85 -11.52
C GLU A 352 6.65 -43.92 -12.74
N TYR A 353 6.60 -42.61 -12.50
CA TYR A 353 6.60 -41.59 -13.55
C TYR A 353 7.94 -40.84 -13.52
N VAL A 354 8.48 -40.52 -14.70
CA VAL A 354 9.69 -39.71 -14.84
C VAL A 354 9.32 -38.41 -15.50
N LEU A 355 9.55 -37.28 -14.82
CA LEU A 355 9.32 -35.95 -15.36
C LEU A 355 10.38 -35.61 -16.42
N PRO A 356 10.14 -34.64 -17.33
CA PRO A 356 11.12 -34.20 -18.32
C PRO A 356 12.47 -33.74 -17.71
N SER A 357 12.45 -33.30 -16.46
CA SER A 357 13.63 -32.94 -15.65
C SER A 357 14.45 -34.14 -15.15
N GLY A 358 13.92 -35.37 -15.27
CA GLY A 358 14.50 -36.62 -14.78
C GLY A 358 14.03 -37.05 -13.38
N ASN A 359 13.20 -36.24 -12.70
CA ASN A 359 12.73 -36.51 -11.34
C ASN A 359 11.61 -37.58 -11.33
N ARG A 360 11.58 -38.42 -10.28
CA ARG A 360 10.63 -39.54 -10.17
C ARG A 360 9.41 -39.21 -9.31
N LEU A 361 8.22 -39.55 -9.78
CA LEU A 361 6.97 -39.49 -9.02
C LEU A 361 6.45 -40.90 -8.78
N VAL A 362 6.06 -41.20 -7.54
CA VAL A 362 5.42 -42.47 -7.16
C VAL A 362 4.07 -42.16 -6.53
N ARG A 363 3.01 -42.75 -7.06
CA ARG A 363 1.68 -42.64 -6.44
C ARG A 363 1.61 -43.50 -5.19
N VAL A 364 1.25 -42.89 -4.05
CA VAL A 364 1.26 -43.58 -2.76
C VAL A 364 -0.14 -43.74 -2.16
N ALA A 365 -1.06 -42.85 -2.54
CA ALA A 365 -2.49 -42.99 -2.26
C ALA A 365 -3.34 -42.28 -3.32
N GLU A 366 -4.66 -42.41 -3.20
CA GLU A 366 -5.61 -41.64 -4.02
C GLU A 366 -5.49 -40.15 -3.66
N GLY A 367 -5.23 -39.29 -4.64
CA GLY A 367 -4.97 -37.86 -4.43
C GLY A 367 -3.55 -37.49 -3.97
N GLU A 368 -2.65 -38.46 -3.76
CA GLU A 368 -1.28 -38.21 -3.25
C GLU A 368 -0.16 -38.80 -4.13
N LEU A 369 0.79 -37.94 -4.51
CA LEU A 369 2.03 -38.32 -5.21
C LEU A 369 3.26 -38.01 -4.33
N LEU A 370 4.28 -38.86 -4.40
CA LEU A 370 5.59 -38.64 -3.77
C LEU A 370 6.64 -38.33 -4.83
N LEU A 371 7.22 -37.13 -4.77
CA LEU A 371 8.35 -36.71 -5.60
C LEU A 371 9.67 -37.13 -4.93
N GLU A 372 10.49 -37.88 -5.67
CA GLU A 372 11.77 -38.48 -5.21
C GLU A 372 11.68 -39.25 -3.87
N MET A 373 10.52 -39.81 -3.52
CA MET A 373 10.26 -40.49 -2.24
C MET A 373 10.36 -39.60 -0.99
N GLU A 374 10.54 -38.29 -1.11
CA GLU A 374 10.75 -37.39 0.02
C GLU A 374 9.63 -36.35 0.21
N THR A 375 9.02 -35.88 -0.89
CA THR A 375 8.04 -34.76 -0.81
C THR A 375 6.64 -35.21 -1.24
N ARG A 376 5.67 -35.13 -0.32
CA ARG A 376 4.25 -35.42 -0.60
C ARG A 376 3.58 -34.24 -1.28
N VAL A 377 2.90 -34.50 -2.39
CA VAL A 377 2.10 -33.54 -3.14
C VAL A 377 0.64 -34.00 -3.12
N VAL A 378 -0.23 -33.19 -2.51
CA VAL A 378 -1.67 -33.43 -2.42
C VAL A 378 -2.35 -32.63 -3.53
N LEU A 379 -3.13 -33.31 -4.38
CA LEU A 379 -3.81 -32.66 -5.50
C LEU A 379 -5.06 -31.90 -5.02
N PRO A 380 -5.28 -30.65 -5.46
CA PRO A 380 -6.48 -29.89 -5.08
C PRO A 380 -7.78 -30.52 -5.64
N PRO A 381 -8.89 -30.53 -4.87
CA PRO A 381 -10.16 -31.12 -5.27
C PRO A 381 -10.80 -30.46 -6.51
N GLU A 382 -10.41 -29.22 -6.83
CA GLU A 382 -10.88 -28.49 -8.01
C GLU A 382 -10.33 -29.05 -9.33
N LEU A 383 -9.15 -29.67 -9.31
CA LEU A 383 -8.55 -30.35 -10.46
C LEU A 383 -9.25 -31.70 -10.73
N GLU A 384 -9.66 -32.40 -9.67
CA GLU A 384 -10.51 -33.60 -9.79
C GLU A 384 -11.90 -33.26 -10.35
N ALA A 385 -12.50 -32.15 -9.89
CA ALA A 385 -13.79 -31.69 -10.41
C ALA A 385 -13.72 -31.30 -11.90
N LYS A 386 -12.62 -30.65 -12.33
CA LYS A 386 -12.38 -30.34 -13.74
C LYS A 386 -12.15 -31.59 -14.60
N ALA A 387 -11.43 -32.58 -14.08
CA ALA A 387 -11.22 -33.85 -14.78
C ALA A 387 -12.52 -34.64 -14.95
N ARG A 388 -13.39 -34.68 -13.93
CA ARG A 388 -14.73 -35.29 -14.00
C ARG A 388 -15.64 -34.57 -15.00
N MET A 389 -15.61 -33.23 -15.03
CA MET A 389 -16.41 -32.42 -15.97
C MET A 389 -15.98 -32.67 -17.43
N ARG A 390 -14.69 -32.90 -17.66
CA ARG A 390 -14.16 -33.22 -19.00
C ARG A 390 -14.56 -34.62 -19.46
N HIS A 391 -14.52 -35.62 -18.56
CA HIS A 391 -14.99 -36.98 -18.85
C HIS A 391 -16.48 -36.99 -19.23
N LEU A 392 -17.32 -36.24 -18.51
CA LEU A 392 -18.75 -36.11 -18.82
C LEU A 392 -19.01 -35.40 -20.17
N ALA A 393 -18.13 -34.48 -20.56
CA ALA A 393 -18.20 -33.83 -21.88
C ALA A 393 -17.79 -34.79 -23.01
N GLU A 394 -16.77 -35.61 -22.79
CA GLU A 394 -16.29 -36.61 -23.76
C GLU A 394 -17.27 -37.80 -23.89
N GLU A 395 -17.94 -38.22 -22.81
CA GLU A 395 -19.06 -39.19 -22.86
C GLU A 395 -20.27 -38.65 -23.63
N ALA A 396 -20.57 -37.36 -23.50
CA ALA A 396 -21.63 -36.70 -24.26
C ALA A 396 -21.27 -36.58 -25.76
N GLU A 397 -19.99 -36.45 -26.08
CA GLU A 397 -19.48 -36.40 -27.46
C GLU A 397 -19.45 -37.81 -28.10
N ALA A 398 -19.06 -38.82 -27.33
CA ALA A 398 -19.10 -40.24 -27.75
C ALA A 398 -20.54 -40.76 -27.97
N ALA A 399 -21.55 -40.13 -27.35
CA ALA A 399 -22.96 -40.43 -27.57
C ALA A 399 -23.53 -39.95 -28.93
N GLY A 400 -22.69 -39.40 -29.83
CA GLY A 400 -23.01 -39.26 -31.26
C GLY A 400 -23.73 -37.97 -31.68
N GLY A 401 -23.59 -36.87 -30.93
CA GLY A 401 -24.09 -35.55 -31.31
C GLY A 401 -23.01 -34.68 -31.98
N GLY A 402 -23.15 -34.39 -33.28
CA GLY A 402 -22.16 -33.67 -34.10
C GLY A 402 -21.62 -32.35 -33.48
N GLY A 403 -20.29 -32.27 -33.41
CA GLY A 403 -19.48 -31.29 -32.66
C GLY A 403 -19.41 -29.84 -33.17
N SER A 404 -20.46 -29.30 -33.78
CA SER A 404 -20.47 -27.86 -34.16
C SER A 404 -21.59 -27.04 -33.49
N VAL A 405 -22.55 -27.69 -32.82
CA VAL A 405 -23.75 -27.02 -32.31
C VAL A 405 -23.76 -26.89 -30.78
N VAL A 406 -23.02 -27.76 -30.07
CA VAL A 406 -23.06 -27.84 -28.59
C VAL A 406 -22.32 -26.67 -27.91
N GLY A 407 -21.19 -26.22 -28.46
CA GLY A 407 -20.47 -25.03 -27.94
C GLY A 407 -21.25 -23.72 -28.06
N SER A 408 -22.11 -23.60 -29.08
CA SER A 408 -22.99 -22.43 -29.30
C SER A 408 -24.28 -22.49 -28.48
N LEU A 409 -24.82 -23.70 -28.24
CA LEU A 409 -26.03 -23.89 -27.42
C LEU A 409 -25.77 -23.71 -25.92
N VAL A 410 -24.61 -24.13 -25.41
CA VAL A 410 -24.26 -23.92 -23.99
C VAL A 410 -24.09 -22.43 -23.68
N TRP A 411 -23.52 -21.65 -24.61
CA TRP A 411 -23.42 -20.18 -24.48
C TRP A 411 -24.76 -19.47 -24.66
N SER A 412 -25.60 -19.93 -25.60
CA SER A 412 -26.96 -19.39 -25.79
C SER A 412 -27.91 -19.70 -24.63
N ALA A 413 -27.76 -20.84 -23.96
CA ALA A 413 -28.55 -21.24 -22.79
C ALA A 413 -28.17 -20.44 -21.53
N LEU A 414 -26.89 -20.06 -21.37
CA LEU A 414 -26.43 -19.15 -20.32
C LEU A 414 -26.88 -17.70 -20.55
N ALA A 415 -27.03 -17.27 -21.81
CA ALA A 415 -27.55 -15.94 -22.16
C ALA A 415 -29.09 -15.84 -22.03
N ALA A 416 -29.82 -16.95 -22.15
CA ALA A 416 -31.29 -16.97 -22.11
C ALA A 416 -31.90 -16.83 -20.69
N VAL A 417 -31.08 -16.79 -19.63
CA VAL A 417 -31.54 -16.58 -18.25
C VAL A 417 -31.66 -15.08 -17.88
N GLY A 418 -31.13 -14.17 -18.71
CA GLY A 418 -31.27 -12.72 -18.54
C GLY A 418 -32.23 -12.11 -19.55
N GLY A 419 -33.53 -12.08 -19.25
CA GLY A 419 -34.54 -11.54 -20.14
C GLY A 419 -34.58 -10.01 -20.19
N GLU A 420 -33.83 -9.37 -21.09
CA GLU A 420 -34.07 -7.99 -21.57
C GLU A 420 -33.52 -7.77 -23.00
N ALA A 421 -34.02 -8.52 -23.99
CA ALA A 421 -33.63 -8.33 -25.39
C ALA A 421 -34.41 -7.27 -26.20
N PRO A 422 -35.65 -6.83 -25.89
CA PRO A 422 -36.40 -6.03 -26.88
C PRO A 422 -36.26 -4.51 -26.79
N ARG A 423 -35.48 -3.93 -25.85
CA ARG A 423 -35.39 -2.45 -25.69
C ARG A 423 -34.23 -1.76 -26.42
N ALA A 424 -33.09 -2.43 -26.62
CA ALA A 424 -31.91 -1.81 -27.25
C ALA A 424 -32.05 -1.57 -28.77
N ALA A 425 -32.96 -2.27 -29.44
CA ALA A 425 -33.14 -2.19 -30.90
C ALA A 425 -33.76 -0.86 -31.39
N ALA A 426 -34.34 -0.04 -30.49
CA ALA A 426 -35.03 1.20 -30.88
C ALA A 426 -34.09 2.39 -31.18
N LEU A 427 -32.83 2.34 -30.76
CA LEU A 427 -31.85 3.44 -30.89
C LEU A 427 -30.98 3.35 -32.16
N TRP A 428 -31.20 2.35 -33.02
CA TRP A 428 -30.30 1.96 -34.12
C TRP A 428 -30.86 2.23 -35.54
N LYS A 429 -31.57 3.34 -35.75
CA LYS A 429 -32.07 3.74 -37.09
C LYS A 429 -31.38 5.01 -37.59
N GLY A 430 -30.32 4.83 -38.38
CA GLY A 430 -29.67 5.88 -39.19
C GLY A 430 -28.18 6.04 -38.88
N GLY A 431 -27.34 6.07 -39.92
CA GLY A 431 -25.89 5.93 -39.81
C GLY A 431 -25.20 7.11 -39.14
N GLU A 432 -25.00 7.00 -37.84
CA GLU A 432 -23.87 7.45 -37.01
C GLU A 432 -24.35 7.28 -35.58
N ALA A 433 -23.95 6.19 -34.91
CA ALA A 433 -24.35 5.98 -33.53
C ALA A 433 -23.81 7.12 -32.66
N ARG A 434 -24.72 7.94 -32.13
CA ARG A 434 -24.40 8.92 -31.10
C ARG A 434 -23.82 8.17 -29.90
N GLY A 435 -22.68 8.63 -29.38
CA GLY A 435 -22.13 8.08 -28.14
C GLY A 435 -23.07 8.38 -26.97
N LEU A 436 -23.16 7.45 -26.02
CA LEU A 436 -24.00 7.65 -24.85
C LEU A 436 -23.47 8.76 -23.94
N GLU A 437 -24.38 9.58 -23.43
CA GLU A 437 -24.09 10.54 -22.37
C GLU A 437 -24.10 9.84 -20.98
N LEU A 438 -23.51 10.47 -19.96
CA LEU A 438 -23.41 9.89 -18.61
C LEU A 438 -24.74 9.37 -18.04
N PRO A 439 -25.90 10.05 -18.18
CA PRO A 439 -27.18 9.53 -17.69
C PRO A 439 -27.61 8.23 -18.38
N GLU A 440 -27.35 8.11 -19.68
CA GLU A 440 -27.70 6.92 -20.48
C GLU A 440 -26.75 5.75 -20.16
N ILE A 441 -25.46 6.05 -19.91
CA ILE A 441 -24.50 5.06 -19.42
C ILE A 441 -24.91 4.56 -18.04
N LEU A 442 -25.34 5.46 -17.14
CA LEU A 442 -25.80 5.11 -15.80
C LEU A 442 -27.02 4.19 -15.82
N GLU A 443 -27.99 4.48 -16.70
CA GLU A 443 -29.17 3.63 -16.91
C GLU A 443 -28.77 2.25 -17.45
N ALA A 444 -27.89 2.19 -18.47
CA ALA A 444 -27.42 0.93 -19.06
C ALA A 444 -26.64 0.04 -18.07
N LEU A 445 -26.01 0.64 -17.06
CA LEU A 445 -25.23 -0.04 -16.03
C LEU A 445 -26.03 -0.28 -14.74
N GLY A 446 -27.36 -0.20 -14.77
CA GLY A 446 -28.21 -0.49 -13.61
C GLY A 446 -27.97 0.44 -12.42
N GLY A 447 -27.58 1.69 -12.68
CA GLY A 447 -27.33 2.70 -11.67
C GLY A 447 -25.96 2.65 -10.99
N ASP A 448 -24.99 1.87 -11.49
CA ASP A 448 -23.62 1.88 -10.96
C ASP A 448 -22.87 3.16 -11.37
N THR A 449 -22.85 4.14 -10.47
CA THR A 449 -22.26 5.46 -10.71
C THR A 449 -20.75 5.41 -10.95
N GLU A 450 -20.01 4.56 -10.23
CA GLU A 450 -18.57 4.46 -10.41
C GLU A 450 -18.20 3.85 -11.75
N LEU A 451 -18.92 2.78 -12.15
CA LEU A 451 -18.68 2.14 -13.43
C LEU A 451 -19.13 3.04 -14.59
N ALA A 452 -20.23 3.77 -14.43
CA ALA A 452 -20.66 4.78 -15.38
C ALA A 452 -19.62 5.90 -15.58
N HIS A 453 -19.01 6.39 -14.49
CA HIS A 453 -17.88 7.32 -14.58
C HIS A 453 -16.68 6.69 -15.28
N GLY A 454 -16.38 5.41 -15.00
CA GLY A 454 -15.33 4.66 -15.69
C GLY A 454 -15.54 4.60 -17.22
N PHE A 455 -16.75 4.31 -17.68
CA PHE A 455 -17.07 4.29 -19.10
C PHE A 455 -17.12 5.70 -19.71
N ALA A 456 -17.69 6.68 -19.02
CA ALA A 456 -17.70 8.08 -19.47
C ALA A 456 -16.29 8.68 -19.58
N PHE A 457 -15.31 8.13 -18.85
CA PHE A 457 -13.90 8.50 -18.96
C PHE A 457 -13.23 8.00 -20.24
N LEU A 458 -13.70 6.90 -20.86
CA LEU A 458 -13.01 6.28 -22.00
C LEU A 458 -12.81 7.23 -23.21
N PRO A 459 -13.82 8.02 -23.64
CA PRO A 459 -13.61 9.02 -24.70
C PRO A 459 -12.56 10.08 -24.34
N GLN A 460 -12.42 10.44 -23.05
CA GLN A 460 -11.44 11.42 -22.56
C GLN A 460 -10.03 10.81 -22.40
N ALA A 461 -9.96 9.50 -22.13
CA ALA A 461 -8.72 8.76 -22.02
C ALA A 461 -8.12 8.41 -23.40
N PHE A 462 -8.88 8.57 -24.47
CA PHE A 462 -8.47 8.22 -25.83
C PHE A 462 -7.36 9.16 -26.34
N LEU A 463 -6.25 8.57 -26.82
CA LEU A 463 -5.08 9.30 -27.32
C LEU A 463 -5.05 9.45 -28.85
N GLY A 464 -6.03 8.88 -29.56
CA GLY A 464 -5.92 8.61 -30.99
C GLY A 464 -5.40 7.21 -31.26
N CYS A 465 -5.73 6.67 -32.43
CA CYS A 465 -5.19 5.41 -32.93
C CYS A 465 -5.20 5.41 -34.46
N ASP A 466 -4.61 4.40 -35.08
CA ASP A 466 -4.61 4.18 -36.54
C ASP A 466 -5.59 3.07 -36.97
N TRP A 467 -6.26 2.42 -36.02
CA TRP A 467 -7.24 1.36 -36.25
C TRP A 467 -8.68 1.83 -35.96
N SER A 468 -9.65 1.11 -36.52
CA SER A 468 -11.06 1.24 -36.17
C SER A 468 -11.63 -0.12 -35.78
N GLY A 469 -12.50 -0.17 -34.78
CA GLY A 469 -13.09 -1.42 -34.33
C GLY A 469 -14.04 -1.26 -33.15
N HIS A 470 -14.78 -2.33 -32.88
CA HIS A 470 -15.66 -2.42 -31.71
C HIS A 470 -15.01 -3.29 -30.64
N VAL A 471 -15.03 -2.84 -29.40
CA VAL A 471 -14.62 -3.63 -28.24
C VAL A 471 -15.85 -3.91 -27.40
N HIS A 472 -16.23 -5.18 -27.29
CA HIS A 472 -17.36 -5.58 -26.45
C HIS A 472 -16.85 -5.83 -25.04
N VAL A 473 -17.40 -5.12 -24.06
CA VAL A 473 -17.04 -5.21 -22.66
C VAL A 473 -18.23 -5.78 -21.88
N THR A 474 -18.02 -6.92 -21.24
CA THR A 474 -19.00 -7.56 -20.38
C THR A 474 -18.52 -7.46 -18.93
N VAL A 475 -19.35 -6.88 -18.07
CA VAL A 475 -19.02 -6.64 -16.66
C VAL A 475 -19.93 -7.49 -15.79
N GLN A 476 -19.32 -8.38 -15.01
CA GLN A 476 -20.01 -9.12 -13.96
C GLN A 476 -20.14 -8.23 -12.72
N HIS A 477 -21.36 -7.85 -12.40
CA HIS A 477 -21.73 -7.10 -11.20
C HIS A 477 -22.66 -7.96 -10.35
N ASP A 478 -22.72 -7.71 -9.05
CA ASP A 478 -23.69 -8.35 -8.14
C ASP A 478 -25.16 -8.13 -8.56
N ARG A 479 -25.44 -7.11 -9.37
CA ARG A 479 -26.77 -6.77 -9.89
C ARG A 479 -27.09 -7.43 -11.24
N GLY A 480 -26.15 -8.19 -11.80
CA GLY A 480 -26.29 -8.85 -13.09
C GLY A 480 -25.09 -8.65 -14.00
N VAL A 481 -25.24 -9.10 -15.25
CA VAL A 481 -24.21 -8.96 -16.27
C VAL A 481 -24.56 -7.78 -17.15
N HIS A 482 -23.72 -6.74 -17.12
CA HIS A 482 -23.89 -5.57 -17.97
C HIS A 482 -22.99 -5.69 -19.20
N SER A 483 -23.51 -5.32 -20.37
CA SER A 483 -22.76 -5.35 -21.63
C SER A 483 -22.70 -3.96 -22.23
N MET A 484 -21.49 -3.54 -22.61
CA MET A 484 -21.20 -2.25 -23.22
C MET A 484 -20.34 -2.46 -24.47
N THR A 485 -20.43 -1.55 -25.43
CA THR A 485 -19.56 -1.56 -26.61
C THR A 485 -18.79 -0.25 -26.70
N LEU A 486 -17.47 -0.33 -26.88
CA LEU A 486 -16.64 0.80 -27.22
C LEU A 486 -16.37 0.80 -28.73
N ALA A 487 -16.93 1.76 -29.45
CA ALA A 487 -16.63 1.99 -30.86
C ALA A 487 -15.43 2.94 -30.95
N VAL A 488 -14.31 2.44 -31.48
CA VAL A 488 -13.06 3.19 -31.62
C VAL A 488 -12.79 3.45 -33.09
N SER A 489 -12.39 4.66 -33.40
CA SER A 489 -11.92 5.11 -34.71
C SER A 489 -10.68 5.99 -34.53
N PRO A 490 -9.89 6.26 -35.58
CA PRO A 490 -8.70 7.09 -35.46
C PRO A 490 -8.93 8.47 -34.85
N GLN A 491 -10.15 9.00 -35.02
CA GLN A 491 -10.51 10.36 -34.59
C GLN A 491 -11.20 10.41 -33.23
N ALA A 492 -11.87 9.33 -32.81
CA ALA A 492 -12.67 9.33 -31.58
C ALA A 492 -12.98 7.91 -31.09
N ALA A 493 -13.19 7.80 -29.77
CA ALA A 493 -13.81 6.66 -29.11
C ALA A 493 -15.20 7.04 -28.57
N ARG A 494 -16.19 6.16 -28.74
CA ARG A 494 -17.58 6.34 -28.29
C ARG A 494 -18.06 5.10 -27.52
N VAL A 495 -18.83 5.32 -26.46
CA VAL A 495 -19.46 4.25 -25.67
C VAL A 495 -20.89 4.05 -26.13
N LEU A 496 -21.30 2.80 -26.34
CA LEU A 496 -22.63 2.37 -26.78
C LEU A 496 -23.18 1.33 -25.79
N ALA A 497 -24.49 1.34 -25.54
CA ALA A 497 -25.15 0.36 -24.67
C ALA A 497 -25.26 -0.99 -25.37
N GLY A 498 -25.05 -2.07 -24.62
CA GLY A 498 -25.16 -3.44 -25.12
C GLY A 498 -24.01 -3.84 -26.04
N HIS A 499 -24.14 -5.01 -26.65
CA HIS A 499 -23.26 -5.46 -27.73
C HIS A 499 -23.74 -4.87 -29.07
N SER A 500 -22.80 -4.32 -29.85
CA SER A 500 -23.08 -3.90 -31.22
C SER A 500 -23.39 -5.12 -32.09
N ALA A 501 -24.21 -4.92 -33.13
CA ALA A 501 -24.40 -5.93 -34.16
C ALA A 501 -23.13 -6.15 -35.01
N VAL A 502 -22.18 -5.20 -34.97
CA VAL A 502 -20.89 -5.32 -35.65
C VAL A 502 -20.00 -6.29 -34.86
N PRO A 503 -19.35 -7.27 -35.51
CA PRO A 503 -18.44 -8.19 -34.84
C PRO A 503 -17.36 -7.45 -34.05
N PRO A 504 -17.12 -7.80 -32.78
CA PRO A 504 -16.10 -7.14 -31.99
C PRO A 504 -14.70 -7.51 -32.49
N MET A 505 -13.83 -6.51 -32.53
CA MET A 505 -12.40 -6.73 -32.66
C MET A 505 -11.86 -7.47 -31.43
N LEU A 506 -12.30 -7.06 -30.25
CA LEU A 506 -11.87 -7.57 -28.95
C LEU A 506 -13.09 -7.74 -28.04
N THR A 507 -13.20 -8.88 -27.35
CA THR A 507 -14.12 -9.03 -26.23
C THR A 507 -13.34 -9.00 -24.92
N VAL A 508 -13.87 -8.28 -23.93
CA VAL A 508 -13.30 -8.12 -22.59
C VAL A 508 -14.38 -8.51 -21.59
N SER A 509 -14.08 -9.44 -20.68
CA SER A 509 -14.97 -9.84 -19.59
C SER A 509 -14.27 -9.73 -18.26
N SER A 510 -14.88 -9.08 -17.28
CA SER A 510 -14.28 -8.93 -15.94
C SER A 510 -15.33 -8.66 -14.86
N ARG A 511 -14.92 -8.80 -13.60
CA ARG A 511 -15.72 -8.35 -12.44
C ARG A 511 -15.69 -6.82 -12.36
N ARG A 512 -16.78 -6.24 -11.83
CA ARG A 512 -16.95 -4.79 -11.61
C ARG A 512 -15.70 -4.11 -11.04
N GLU A 513 -15.23 -4.58 -9.88
CA GLU A 513 -14.09 -4.00 -9.14
C GLU A 513 -12.80 -4.01 -9.96
N VAL A 514 -12.52 -5.12 -10.63
CA VAL A 514 -11.31 -5.33 -11.43
C VAL A 514 -11.32 -4.40 -12.64
N LEU A 515 -12.46 -4.28 -13.33
CA LEU A 515 -12.59 -3.36 -14.45
C LEU A 515 -12.47 -1.90 -14.00
N LEU A 516 -13.07 -1.53 -12.88
CA LEU A 516 -12.93 -0.20 -12.27
C LEU A 516 -11.47 0.12 -11.93
N ASP A 517 -10.72 -0.84 -11.39
CA ASP A 517 -9.29 -0.65 -11.09
C ASP A 517 -8.47 -0.45 -12.36
N VAL A 518 -8.82 -1.13 -13.46
CA VAL A 518 -8.18 -0.92 -14.77
C VAL A 518 -8.53 0.45 -15.34
N LEU A 519 -9.81 0.83 -15.39
CA LEU A 519 -10.27 2.11 -15.94
C LEU A 519 -9.72 3.30 -15.13
N SER A 520 -9.63 3.16 -13.81
CA SER A 520 -9.08 4.17 -12.91
C SER A 520 -7.55 4.20 -12.85
N GLY A 521 -6.87 3.29 -13.55
CA GLY A 521 -5.40 3.22 -13.56
C GLY A 521 -4.78 2.78 -12.22
N LYS A 522 -5.55 2.14 -11.34
CA LYS A 522 -5.05 1.47 -10.12
C LYS A 522 -4.39 0.12 -10.46
N MET A 523 -4.85 -0.52 -11.53
CA MET A 523 -4.32 -1.77 -12.05
C MET A 523 -4.04 -1.67 -13.54
N GLU A 524 -2.92 -2.23 -13.98
CA GLU A 524 -2.59 -2.29 -15.40
C GLU A 524 -3.41 -3.37 -16.11
N ALA A 525 -4.02 -3.06 -17.25
CA ALA A 525 -4.84 -4.01 -18.03
C ALA A 525 -4.10 -5.32 -18.35
N THR A 526 -2.83 -5.23 -18.74
CA THR A 526 -1.99 -6.41 -19.02
C THR A 526 -1.80 -7.27 -17.77
N ARG A 527 -1.57 -6.66 -16.61
CA ARG A 527 -1.46 -7.38 -15.33
C ARG A 527 -2.79 -8.03 -14.94
N ALA A 528 -3.91 -7.37 -15.17
CA ALA A 528 -5.23 -7.90 -14.89
C ALA A 528 -5.54 -9.16 -15.73
N VAL A 529 -5.10 -9.20 -16.99
CA VAL A 529 -5.21 -10.39 -17.85
C VAL A 529 -4.23 -11.49 -17.46
N LEU A 530 -2.96 -11.15 -17.19
CA LEU A 530 -1.95 -12.14 -16.76
C LEU A 530 -2.31 -12.81 -15.43
N THR A 531 -3.10 -12.15 -14.58
CA THR A 531 -3.61 -12.70 -13.32
C THR A 531 -4.99 -13.35 -13.44
N SER A 532 -5.49 -13.52 -14.67
CA SER A 532 -6.80 -14.12 -14.97
C SER A 532 -7.99 -13.40 -14.31
N LYS A 533 -7.83 -12.13 -13.94
CA LYS A 533 -8.91 -11.29 -13.39
C LYS A 533 -9.74 -10.62 -14.48
N VAL A 534 -9.15 -10.45 -15.66
CA VAL A 534 -9.81 -9.99 -16.88
C VAL A 534 -9.61 -11.07 -17.95
N MET A 535 -10.70 -11.50 -18.56
CA MET A 535 -10.69 -12.41 -19.69
C MET A 535 -10.76 -11.59 -20.97
N VAL A 536 -9.93 -11.92 -21.97
CA VAL A 536 -9.93 -11.27 -23.28
C VAL A 536 -9.96 -12.31 -24.39
N SER A 537 -10.62 -12.02 -25.51
CA SER A 537 -10.61 -12.93 -26.67
C SER A 537 -9.25 -13.05 -27.35
N ASP A 538 -8.44 -11.98 -27.29
CA ASP A 538 -7.20 -11.86 -28.05
C ASP A 538 -6.24 -10.90 -27.32
N LEU A 539 -5.11 -11.43 -26.85
CA LEU A 539 -4.13 -10.68 -26.09
C LEU A 539 -3.40 -9.64 -26.95
N SER A 540 -3.14 -9.95 -28.23
CA SER A 540 -2.47 -9.03 -29.16
C SER A 540 -3.34 -7.80 -29.41
N LYS A 541 -4.64 -8.00 -29.62
CA LYS A 541 -5.60 -6.89 -29.79
C LYS A 541 -5.82 -6.09 -28.51
N LEU A 542 -5.63 -6.69 -27.32
CA LEU A 542 -5.63 -5.96 -26.06
C LEU A 542 -4.45 -4.99 -25.97
N LEU A 543 -3.27 -5.35 -26.48
CA LEU A 543 -2.11 -4.45 -26.50
C LEU A 543 -2.35 -3.25 -27.42
N VAL A 544 -2.93 -3.50 -28.60
CA VAL A 544 -3.37 -2.47 -29.54
C VAL A 544 -4.42 -1.56 -28.89
N PHE A 545 -5.42 -2.14 -28.20
CA PHE A 545 -6.40 -1.39 -27.42
C PHE A 545 -5.74 -0.53 -26.34
N LYS A 546 -4.86 -1.10 -25.52
CA LYS A 546 -4.17 -0.40 -24.43
C LYS A 546 -3.36 0.80 -24.94
N SER A 547 -2.74 0.69 -26.11
CA SER A 547 -1.96 1.79 -26.70
C SER A 547 -2.82 3.01 -27.07
N ALA A 548 -4.11 2.80 -27.35
CA ALA A 548 -5.05 3.86 -27.73
C ALA A 548 -5.62 4.64 -26.53
N PHE A 549 -5.44 4.17 -25.29
CA PHE A 549 -6.05 4.77 -24.10
C PHE A 549 -5.02 5.02 -22.97
N ARG A 550 -5.15 6.17 -22.30
CA ARG A 550 -4.31 6.57 -21.17
C ARG A 550 -4.98 6.31 -19.82
N PHE A 551 -4.89 5.08 -19.33
CA PHE A 551 -5.38 4.69 -18.00
C PHE A 551 -4.42 5.09 -16.87
N LYS A 552 -4.22 6.40 -16.67
CA LYS A 552 -3.42 6.93 -15.54
C LYS A 552 -4.34 7.44 -14.43
N LYS A 553 -4.10 7.01 -13.19
CA LYS A 553 -4.89 7.42 -12.01
C LYS A 553 -5.10 8.93 -11.89
N ALA A 554 -4.05 9.72 -12.11
CA ALA A 554 -4.16 11.18 -12.05
C ALA A 554 -5.17 11.78 -13.05
N TYR A 555 -5.31 11.19 -14.25
CA TYR A 555 -6.26 11.65 -15.27
C TYR A 555 -7.69 11.26 -14.92
N TYR A 556 -7.88 10.04 -14.41
CA TYR A 556 -9.19 9.60 -13.94
C TYR A 556 -9.69 10.44 -12.77
N GLU A 557 -8.83 10.75 -11.79
CA GLU A 557 -9.19 11.65 -10.68
C GLU A 557 -9.49 13.08 -11.16
N ALA A 558 -8.71 13.61 -12.11
CA ALA A 558 -9.00 14.91 -12.71
C ALA A 558 -10.36 14.92 -13.43
N PHE A 559 -10.68 13.86 -14.17
CA PHE A 559 -11.97 13.69 -14.82
C PHE A 559 -13.11 13.61 -13.79
N LYS A 560 -12.98 12.77 -12.75
CA LYS A 560 -13.97 12.71 -11.65
C LYS A 560 -14.16 14.08 -11.00
N ASN A 561 -13.10 14.82 -10.74
CA ASN A 561 -13.18 16.17 -10.18
C ASN A 561 -13.88 17.15 -11.13
N SER A 562 -13.69 17.01 -12.46
CA SER A 562 -14.41 17.82 -13.44
C SER A 562 -15.91 17.52 -13.47
N LEU A 563 -16.32 16.25 -13.35
CA LEU A 563 -17.73 15.87 -13.22
C LEU A 563 -18.33 16.43 -11.94
N LYS A 564 -17.60 16.36 -10.82
CA LYS A 564 -18.00 16.99 -9.55
C LYS A 564 -18.14 18.51 -9.66
N ALA A 565 -17.29 19.16 -10.46
CA ALA A 565 -17.38 20.60 -10.68
C ALA A 565 -18.56 21.01 -11.59
N GLN A 566 -18.95 20.15 -12.53
CA GLN A 566 -20.13 20.35 -13.40
C GLN A 566 -21.44 20.10 -12.65
N HIS A 567 -21.42 19.16 -11.70
CA HIS A 567 -22.52 18.87 -10.80
C HIS A 567 -22.08 19.10 -9.35
N PRO A 568 -21.81 20.36 -8.95
CA PRO A 568 -21.42 20.63 -7.58
C PRO A 568 -22.51 20.08 -6.67
N PRO A 569 -22.15 19.28 -5.64
CA PRO A 569 -23.13 18.79 -4.69
C PRO A 569 -23.89 20.02 -4.19
N ARG A 570 -25.22 20.01 -4.37
CA ARG A 570 -26.07 21.11 -3.92
C ARG A 570 -25.69 21.38 -2.48
N ALA A 571 -25.05 22.53 -2.21
CA ALA A 571 -24.48 22.85 -0.91
C ALA A 571 -25.62 22.83 0.11
N ALA A 572 -25.77 21.68 0.76
CA ALA A 572 -26.81 21.52 1.75
C ALA A 572 -26.37 22.39 2.93
N PRO A 573 -27.23 23.28 3.45
CA PRO A 573 -26.92 24.11 4.60
C PRO A 573 -26.28 23.25 5.68
N SER A 574 -25.20 23.69 6.33
CA SER A 574 -24.52 22.88 7.35
C SER A 574 -25.40 22.63 8.57
N ASP A 575 -26.46 23.44 8.74
CA ASP A 575 -27.38 23.41 9.86
C ASP A 575 -28.68 22.68 9.49
N ALA A 576 -29.02 21.64 10.26
CA ALA A 576 -30.26 20.88 10.14
C ALA A 576 -31.50 21.77 10.30
N ARG A 577 -31.42 22.81 11.13
CA ARG A 577 -32.49 23.80 11.33
C ARG A 577 -32.81 24.57 10.06
N ALA A 578 -31.78 25.11 9.40
CA ALA A 578 -31.96 25.86 8.15
C ALA A 578 -32.61 25.01 7.05
N ARG A 579 -32.40 23.69 7.07
CA ARG A 579 -33.03 22.77 6.13
C ARG A 579 -34.48 22.47 6.47
N LEU A 580 -34.78 22.30 7.76
CA LEU A 580 -36.15 22.13 8.23
C LEU A 580 -37.01 23.35 7.87
N ASP A 581 -36.45 24.56 8.01
CA ASP A 581 -37.12 25.80 7.60
C ASP A 581 -37.28 25.91 6.08
N ALA A 582 -36.27 25.49 5.31
CA ALA A 582 -36.31 25.55 3.84
C ALA A 582 -37.19 24.48 3.21
N SER A 583 -37.39 23.34 3.88
CA SER A 583 -38.11 22.17 3.35
C SER A 583 -38.74 21.41 4.52
N PRO A 584 -39.91 21.85 5.03
CA PRO A 584 -40.60 21.15 6.10
C PRO A 584 -41.00 19.73 5.66
N PRO A 585 -41.16 18.79 6.61
CA PRO A 585 -41.44 17.41 6.27
C PRO A 585 -42.82 17.29 5.62
N ASP A 586 -42.89 16.57 4.50
CA ASP A 586 -44.15 16.27 3.82
C ASP A 586 -45.09 15.48 4.77
N ALA A 587 -46.39 15.78 4.69
CA ALA A 587 -47.43 15.03 5.38
C ALA A 587 -47.38 13.52 5.07
N ALA A 588 -46.97 13.14 3.85
CA ALA A 588 -46.79 11.73 3.49
C ALA A 588 -45.70 11.05 4.34
N LEU A 589 -44.56 11.72 4.53
CA LEU A 589 -43.47 11.22 5.37
C LEU A 589 -43.87 11.16 6.85
N LEU A 590 -44.58 12.19 7.34
CA LEU A 590 -45.10 12.18 8.71
C LEU A 590 -46.10 11.04 8.92
N ALA A 591 -46.93 10.73 7.92
CA ALA A 591 -47.82 9.58 7.95
C ALA A 591 -47.07 8.24 7.93
N GLU A 592 -45.97 8.12 7.16
CA GLU A 592 -45.09 6.93 7.19
C GLU A 592 -44.43 6.74 8.57
N LEU A 593 -43.95 7.82 9.19
CA LEU A 593 -43.34 7.76 10.53
C LEU A 593 -44.37 7.49 11.63
N ALA A 594 -45.59 8.00 11.50
CA ALA A 594 -46.68 7.78 12.46
C ALA A 594 -47.09 6.30 12.61
N VAL A 595 -46.69 5.43 11.67
CA VAL A 595 -46.85 3.98 11.76
C VAL A 595 -46.02 3.39 12.91
N LEU A 596 -44.92 4.04 13.30
CA LEU A 596 -44.14 3.68 14.48
C LEU A 596 -44.85 4.24 15.72
N ASP A 597 -45.39 3.42 16.62
CA ASP A 597 -45.96 3.89 17.90
C ASP A 597 -44.86 4.25 18.93
N ASP A 598 -43.92 5.11 18.51
CA ASP A 598 -42.68 5.40 19.23
C ASP A 598 -42.18 6.83 18.95
N PRO A 599 -42.65 7.84 19.72
CA PRO A 599 -42.35 9.24 19.46
C PRO A 599 -40.85 9.59 19.48
N PRO A 600 -40.02 9.10 20.44
CA PRO A 600 -38.57 9.35 20.42
C PRO A 600 -37.90 8.87 19.12
N LEU A 601 -38.31 7.71 18.62
CA LEU A 601 -37.75 7.16 17.38
C LEU A 601 -38.24 7.91 16.15
N GLN A 602 -39.51 8.34 16.11
CA GLN A 602 -40.02 9.21 15.05
C GLN A 602 -39.21 10.52 14.95
N GLU A 603 -38.93 11.17 16.08
CA GLU A 603 -38.11 12.38 16.13
C GLU A 603 -36.68 12.12 15.64
N ALA A 604 -36.06 11.02 16.05
CA ALA A 604 -34.71 10.65 15.65
C ALA A 604 -34.62 10.33 14.14
N LEU A 605 -35.59 9.59 13.59
CA LEU A 605 -35.67 9.31 12.15
C LEU A 605 -35.94 10.56 11.33
N LEU A 606 -36.77 11.46 11.84
CA LEU A 606 -37.00 12.74 11.19
C LEU A 606 -35.73 13.59 11.20
N PHE A 607 -35.02 13.68 12.34
CA PHE A 607 -33.73 14.35 12.42
C PHE A 607 -32.71 13.77 11.43
N ALA A 608 -32.71 12.44 11.26
CA ALA A 608 -31.80 11.77 10.34
C ALA A 608 -31.95 12.23 8.87
N LEU A 609 -33.15 12.66 8.44
CA LEU A 609 -33.33 13.30 7.13
C LEU A 609 -32.57 14.61 7.03
N TYR A 610 -32.66 15.42 8.10
CA TYR A 610 -32.07 16.75 8.12
C TYR A 610 -30.57 16.74 8.44
N SER A 611 -30.04 15.63 8.97
CA SER A 611 -28.60 15.46 9.29
C SER A 611 -27.74 15.01 8.09
N TYR A 612 -28.33 14.83 6.90
CA TYR A 612 -27.61 14.40 5.69
C TYR A 612 -26.63 15.45 5.15
N CYS A 613 -25.33 15.32 5.35
CA CYS A 613 -24.37 16.37 5.00
C CYS A 613 -23.91 16.42 3.54
N GLY A 614 -24.54 15.64 2.66
CA GLY A 614 -24.11 15.52 1.27
C GLY A 614 -22.93 14.56 1.16
N SER A 615 -23.17 13.37 0.62
CA SER A 615 -22.13 12.38 0.35
C SER A 615 -22.23 11.91 -1.10
N GLU A 616 -21.09 11.46 -1.62
CA GLU A 616 -21.00 10.75 -2.91
C GLU A 616 -21.50 9.32 -2.80
N TRP A 617 -21.75 8.85 -1.56
CA TRP A 617 -22.25 7.52 -1.31
C TRP A 617 -23.73 7.43 -1.68
N SER A 618 -24.06 6.49 -2.56
CA SER A 618 -25.41 6.09 -2.92
C SER A 618 -25.64 4.64 -2.53
N GLY A 619 -26.76 4.33 -1.90
CA GLY A 619 -27.07 2.97 -1.46
C GLY A 619 -28.29 2.93 -0.56
N ASP A 620 -28.84 1.73 -0.41
CA ASP A 620 -29.91 1.43 0.53
C ASP A 620 -29.29 0.79 1.79
N VAL A 621 -29.47 1.42 2.95
CA VAL A 621 -29.19 0.80 4.25
C VAL A 621 -30.50 0.43 4.92
N VAL A 622 -30.63 -0.84 5.27
CA VAL A 622 -31.78 -1.41 5.98
C VAL A 622 -31.36 -1.68 7.41
N PHE A 623 -31.95 -0.95 8.35
CA PHE A 623 -31.81 -1.23 9.77
C PHE A 623 -32.91 -2.18 10.22
N ILE A 624 -32.52 -3.37 10.68
CA ILE A 624 -33.36 -4.31 11.41
C ILE A 624 -33.17 -3.99 12.89
N VAL A 625 -34.19 -3.41 13.50
CA VAL A 625 -34.11 -2.89 14.87
C VAL A 625 -34.85 -3.82 15.82
N ASP A 626 -34.12 -4.42 16.75
CA ASP A 626 -34.64 -5.36 17.74
C ASP A 626 -35.06 -4.62 19.01
N GLY A 627 -36.31 -4.76 19.46
CA GLY A 627 -36.82 -4.08 20.65
C GLY A 627 -38.25 -3.59 20.51
N GLY A 628 -39.20 -4.53 20.51
CA GLY A 628 -40.63 -4.30 20.22
C GLY A 628 -41.09 -5.15 19.03
N ALA A 629 -42.04 -4.64 18.24
CA ALA A 629 -42.33 -5.22 16.93
C ALA A 629 -41.19 -4.84 15.97
N PRO A 630 -40.49 -5.82 15.35
CA PRO A 630 -39.36 -5.53 14.47
C PRO A 630 -39.83 -4.68 13.29
N PHE A 631 -39.17 -3.55 13.07
CA PHE A 631 -39.40 -2.68 11.94
C PHE A 631 -38.13 -2.52 11.12
N THR A 632 -38.31 -2.10 9.87
CA THR A 632 -37.21 -1.84 8.94
C THR A 632 -37.19 -0.36 8.56
N ALA A 633 -36.12 0.34 8.94
CA ALA A 633 -35.86 1.68 8.41
C ALA A 633 -34.94 1.57 7.20
N THR A 634 -35.41 2.00 6.02
CA THR A 634 -34.63 2.00 4.78
C THR A 634 -34.20 3.42 4.44
N PHE A 635 -32.89 3.66 4.45
CA PHE A 635 -32.29 4.90 4.01
C PHE A 635 -31.87 4.74 2.55
N THR A 636 -32.56 5.40 1.63
CA THR A 636 -32.21 5.41 0.20
C THR A 636 -31.50 6.71 -0.14
N LEU A 637 -30.21 6.60 -0.43
CA LEU A 637 -29.39 7.71 -0.89
C LEU A 637 -29.19 7.62 -2.41
N ASP A 638 -29.77 8.57 -3.16
CA ASP A 638 -29.66 8.70 -4.62
C ASP A 638 -28.93 10.03 -4.97
N PRO A 639 -28.08 10.08 -6.01
CA PRO A 639 -27.56 11.32 -6.58
C PRO A 639 -28.58 12.46 -6.78
N ALA A 640 -29.85 12.15 -7.05
CA ALA A 640 -30.92 13.13 -7.24
C ALA A 640 -31.50 13.70 -5.93
N GLY A 641 -31.18 13.10 -4.78
CA GLY A 641 -31.69 13.49 -3.45
C GLY A 641 -31.80 12.30 -2.49
N HIS A 642 -31.90 12.58 -1.19
CA HIS A 642 -32.09 11.55 -0.16
C HIS A 642 -33.58 11.32 0.10
N ARG A 643 -33.97 10.06 0.30
CA ARG A 643 -35.29 9.69 0.84
C ARG A 643 -35.13 8.63 1.92
N ILE A 644 -35.78 8.81 3.05
CA ILE A 644 -35.98 7.73 4.01
C ILE A 644 -37.36 7.13 3.72
N LYS A 645 -37.42 5.80 3.68
CA LYS A 645 -38.67 5.05 3.69
C LYS A 645 -38.69 4.19 4.94
N VAL A 646 -39.74 4.32 5.72
CA VAL A 646 -39.93 3.50 6.92
C VAL A 646 -41.03 2.48 6.63
N ALA A 647 -40.73 1.20 6.81
CA ALA A 647 -41.67 0.12 6.59
C ALA A 647 -41.69 -0.83 7.79
N LEU A 648 -42.89 -1.25 8.22
CA LEU A 648 -43.03 -2.35 9.17
C LEU A 648 -42.81 -3.69 8.45
N GLY A 649 -42.03 -4.58 9.06
CA GLY A 649 -41.77 -5.92 8.54
C GLY A 649 -40.40 -6.08 7.86
N ARG A 650 -40.13 -7.28 7.32
CA ARG A 650 -38.86 -7.62 6.68
C ARG A 650 -38.70 -6.91 5.33
N PRO A 651 -37.48 -6.46 4.96
CA PRO A 651 -37.23 -5.83 3.68
C PRO A 651 -37.61 -6.77 2.53
N SER A 652 -38.36 -6.27 1.53
CA SER A 652 -38.79 -7.07 0.37
C SER A 652 -37.78 -7.09 -0.79
N ARG A 653 -36.59 -6.48 -0.62
CA ARG A 653 -35.57 -6.36 -1.68
C ARG A 653 -34.27 -7.05 -1.31
N ALA A 654 -33.70 -7.76 -2.28
CA ALA A 654 -32.44 -8.50 -2.19
C ALA A 654 -31.16 -7.61 -2.26
N HIS A 655 -31.27 -6.29 -2.09
CA HIS A 655 -30.24 -5.34 -2.52
C HIS A 655 -29.93 -4.20 -1.52
N ALA A 656 -30.27 -4.36 -0.24
CA ALA A 656 -29.93 -3.38 0.79
C ALA A 656 -28.92 -3.96 1.79
N HIS A 657 -27.97 -3.14 2.22
CA HIS A 657 -27.05 -3.51 3.30
C HIS A 657 -27.83 -3.61 4.60
N VAL A 658 -27.69 -4.73 5.29
CA VAL A 658 -28.46 -5.03 6.49
C VAL A 658 -27.64 -4.70 7.73
N VAL A 659 -28.22 -3.85 8.59
CA VAL A 659 -27.68 -3.49 9.89
C VAL A 659 -28.65 -3.97 10.97
N THR A 660 -28.21 -4.88 11.83
CA THR A 660 -28.98 -5.37 12.98
C THR A 660 -28.51 -4.69 14.25
N CYS A 661 -29.41 -4.12 15.05
CA CYS A 661 -29.07 -3.52 16.34
C CYS A 661 -30.29 -3.42 17.26
N ASP A 662 -30.06 -3.29 18.57
CA ASP A 662 -31.13 -2.99 19.51
C ASP A 662 -31.72 -1.60 19.27
N ARG A 663 -33.01 -1.43 19.61
CA ARG A 663 -33.76 -0.18 19.52
C ARG A 663 -33.03 1.00 20.16
N GLN A 664 -32.50 0.80 21.36
CA GLN A 664 -31.83 1.87 22.07
C GLN A 664 -30.52 2.27 21.38
N VAL A 665 -29.75 1.29 20.88
CA VAL A 665 -28.51 1.54 20.14
C VAL A 665 -28.80 2.31 18.85
N PHE A 666 -29.84 1.93 18.12
CA PHE A 666 -30.26 2.66 16.92
C PHE A 666 -30.64 4.10 17.22
N LEU A 667 -31.43 4.32 18.29
CA LEU A 667 -31.84 5.65 18.73
C LEU A 667 -30.64 6.49 19.19
N ASP A 668 -29.71 5.92 19.97
CA ASP A 668 -28.51 6.59 20.43
C ASP A 668 -27.61 6.99 19.25
N VAL A 669 -27.53 6.15 18.21
CA VAL A 669 -26.81 6.46 16.97
C VAL A 669 -27.44 7.62 16.21
N LEU A 670 -28.76 7.58 15.97
CA LEU A 670 -29.45 8.65 15.23
C LEU A 670 -29.44 9.98 15.97
N THR A 671 -29.45 9.95 17.30
CA THR A 671 -29.41 11.16 18.15
C THR A 671 -28.00 11.65 18.44
N GLY A 672 -26.95 10.98 17.94
CA GLY A 672 -25.56 11.35 18.15
C GLY A 672 -25.06 11.11 19.57
N GLN A 673 -25.78 10.34 20.39
CA GLN A 673 -25.32 9.90 21.71
C GLN A 673 -24.33 8.74 21.62
N PHE A 674 -24.41 7.96 20.55
CA PHE A 674 -23.50 6.86 20.30
C PHE A 674 -22.98 6.90 18.87
N GLU A 675 -21.68 6.73 18.69
CA GLU A 675 -21.05 6.87 17.39
C GLU A 675 -21.18 5.57 16.59
N VAL A 676 -21.49 5.65 15.29
CA VAL A 676 -21.74 4.49 14.42
C VAL A 676 -20.59 3.46 14.47
N THR A 677 -19.34 3.92 14.40
CA THR A 677 -18.17 3.03 14.44
C THR A 677 -18.04 2.38 15.81
N ALA A 678 -18.23 3.13 16.90
CA ALA A 678 -18.23 2.60 18.25
C ALA A 678 -19.32 1.52 18.44
N ALA A 679 -20.53 1.74 17.92
CA ALA A 679 -21.62 0.76 17.98
C ALA A 679 -21.29 -0.54 17.22
N ILE A 680 -20.62 -0.43 16.07
CA ILE A 680 -20.20 -1.61 15.31
C ILE A 680 -19.05 -2.35 15.99
N MET A 681 -18.05 -1.60 16.47
CA MET A 681 -16.88 -2.16 17.14
C MET A 681 -17.21 -2.79 18.49
N SER A 682 -18.22 -2.28 19.21
CA SER A 682 -18.70 -2.88 20.46
C SER A 682 -19.56 -4.13 20.24
N GLY A 683 -19.93 -4.45 18.99
CA GLY A 683 -20.82 -5.56 18.65
C GLY A 683 -22.31 -5.28 18.94
N GLN A 684 -22.66 -4.08 19.39
CA GLN A 684 -24.04 -3.66 19.62
C GLN A 684 -24.80 -3.32 18.32
N MET A 685 -24.06 -3.17 17.23
CA MET A 685 -24.58 -3.02 15.88
C MET A 685 -23.83 -3.96 14.94
N GLN A 686 -24.54 -4.87 14.29
CA GLN A 686 -23.98 -5.82 13.34
C GLN A 686 -24.28 -5.33 11.93
N THR A 687 -23.30 -5.39 11.03
CA THR A 687 -23.47 -4.99 9.63
C THR A 687 -22.88 -6.07 8.72
N ASP A 688 -23.55 -6.34 7.60
CA ASP A 688 -23.06 -7.22 6.55
C ASP A 688 -22.00 -6.56 5.65
N ASP A 689 -21.95 -5.23 5.61
CA ASP A 689 -20.96 -4.45 4.87
C ASP A 689 -20.51 -3.20 5.65
N PHE A 690 -19.35 -3.35 6.31
CA PHE A 690 -18.70 -2.28 7.04
C PHE A 690 -18.36 -1.06 6.16
N THR A 691 -18.04 -1.27 4.88
CA THR A 691 -17.65 -0.18 3.96
C THR A 691 -18.87 0.69 3.63
N ALA A 692 -20.01 0.05 3.37
CA ALA A 692 -21.28 0.73 3.18
C ALA A 692 -21.67 1.53 4.43
N MET A 693 -21.49 0.96 5.62
CA MET A 693 -21.81 1.64 6.87
C MET A 693 -20.91 2.85 7.16
N MET A 694 -19.63 2.81 6.76
CA MET A 694 -18.76 4.00 6.77
C MET A 694 -19.14 5.04 5.72
N GLY A 695 -19.74 4.60 4.60
CA GLY A 695 -20.40 5.48 3.64
C GLY A 695 -21.59 6.21 4.26
N PHE A 696 -22.47 5.46 4.94
CA PHE A 696 -23.60 5.98 5.71
C PHE A 696 -23.15 6.97 6.78
N LYS A 697 -22.18 6.61 7.64
CA LYS A 697 -21.63 7.52 8.66
C LYS A 697 -21.10 8.83 8.06
N ARG A 698 -20.47 8.80 6.88
CA ARG A 698 -19.98 10.04 6.23
C ARG A 698 -21.11 10.85 5.62
N ALA A 699 -22.20 10.20 5.22
CA ALA A 699 -23.38 10.83 4.66
C ALA A 699 -24.23 11.56 5.70
N PHE A 700 -24.23 11.11 6.96
CA PHE A 700 -25.05 11.68 8.02
C PHE A 700 -24.19 12.17 9.19
N LYS A 701 -24.37 13.43 9.61
CA LYS A 701 -23.73 13.94 10.83
C LYS A 701 -24.71 13.91 12.00
N PHE A 702 -24.69 12.81 12.74
CA PHE A 702 -25.45 12.68 13.98
C PHE A 702 -24.68 13.35 15.12
N GLU A 703 -24.99 14.62 15.39
CA GLU A 703 -24.43 15.37 16.51
C GLU A 703 -25.50 15.58 17.58
N LYS A 704 -25.18 15.22 18.85
CA LYS A 704 -26.11 15.34 19.98
C LYS A 704 -26.67 16.76 20.16
N ALA A 705 -25.82 17.78 20.00
CA ALA A 705 -26.24 19.17 20.09
C ALA A 705 -27.24 19.54 18.98
N ALA A 706 -26.96 19.14 17.74
CA ALA A 706 -27.83 19.38 16.59
C ALA A 706 -29.20 18.69 16.75
N PHE A 707 -29.24 17.49 17.34
CA PHE A 707 -30.50 16.80 17.63
C PHE A 707 -31.35 17.58 18.65
N HIS A 708 -30.74 18.05 19.75
CA HIS A 708 -31.47 18.84 20.76
C HIS A 708 -32.00 20.17 20.20
N GLU A 709 -31.20 20.86 19.39
CA GLU A 709 -31.63 22.09 18.71
C GLU A 709 -32.77 21.83 17.73
N PHE A 710 -32.70 20.72 16.97
CA PHE A 710 -33.76 20.28 16.07
C PHE A 710 -35.08 20.03 16.83
N CYS A 711 -35.04 19.28 17.93
CA CYS A 711 -36.23 19.02 18.75
C CYS A 711 -36.81 20.31 19.35
N ALA A 712 -35.96 21.21 19.87
CA ALA A 712 -36.40 22.49 20.42
C ALA A 712 -37.09 23.37 19.37
N HIS A 713 -36.53 23.41 18.15
CA HIS A 713 -37.10 24.17 17.03
C HIS A 713 -38.44 23.59 16.57
N ARG A 714 -38.55 22.26 16.48
CA ARG A 714 -39.84 21.60 16.18
C ARG A 714 -40.90 21.85 17.24
N ALA A 715 -40.53 21.79 18.51
CA ALA A 715 -41.44 22.11 19.61
C ALA A 715 -41.95 23.55 19.52
N ALA A 716 -41.08 24.50 19.14
CA ALA A 716 -41.45 25.89 18.91
C ALA A 716 -42.43 26.07 17.73
N LEU A 717 -42.26 25.30 16.64
CA LEU A 717 -43.18 25.31 15.49
C LEU A 717 -44.55 24.66 15.80
N ALA A 718 -44.57 23.66 16.68
CA ALA A 718 -45.80 22.97 17.09
C ALA A 718 -46.61 23.75 18.13
N ALA A 719 -45.98 24.70 18.85
CA ALA A 719 -46.68 25.55 19.80
C ALA A 719 -47.70 26.44 19.04
N PRO A 720 -48.99 26.44 19.42
CA PRO A 720 -49.97 27.32 18.79
C PRO A 720 -49.53 28.79 18.97
N PRO A 721 -49.76 29.68 17.98
CA PRO A 721 -49.37 31.07 18.10
C PRO A 721 -50.09 31.66 19.32
N ALA A 722 -49.33 31.93 20.39
CA ALA A 722 -49.87 32.44 21.63
C ALA A 722 -50.54 33.79 21.35
N ALA A 723 -51.84 33.86 21.60
CA ALA A 723 -52.57 35.12 21.63
C ALA A 723 -51.85 36.07 22.61
N SER A 724 -51.59 37.29 22.14
CA SER A 724 -50.84 38.35 22.81
C SER A 724 -51.19 38.47 24.30
N ALA A 725 -50.33 37.93 25.17
CA ALA A 725 -50.29 38.25 26.59
C ALA A 725 -49.21 39.33 26.81
N PRO A 726 -49.44 40.32 27.70
CA PRO A 726 -48.49 41.39 27.96
C PRO A 726 -47.19 40.84 28.59
N PRO A 727 -46.06 41.53 28.39
CA PRO A 727 -44.74 41.00 28.72
C PRO A 727 -44.61 40.75 30.23
N PRO A 728 -44.14 39.56 30.66
CA PRO A 728 -43.77 39.36 32.05
C PRO A 728 -42.53 40.21 32.35
N ALA A 729 -42.54 40.81 33.53
CA ALA A 729 -41.42 41.55 34.10
C ALA A 729 -40.15 40.68 34.11
N ALA A 730 -39.02 41.34 33.86
CA ALA A 730 -37.68 40.78 33.83
C ALA A 730 -37.45 39.78 34.97
N ALA A 731 -37.46 38.49 34.64
CA ALA A 731 -36.80 37.45 35.39
C ALA A 731 -35.44 37.25 34.73
N ASP A 732 -34.39 37.35 35.53
CA ASP A 732 -32.99 37.22 35.11
C ASP A 732 -32.76 35.99 34.22
N PRO A 733 -31.94 36.11 33.17
CA PRO A 733 -31.59 34.97 32.34
C PRO A 733 -30.82 33.95 33.17
N SER A 734 -31.42 32.77 33.35
CA SER A 734 -30.71 31.55 33.67
C SER A 734 -29.50 31.42 32.73
N PRO A 735 -28.28 31.22 33.24
CA PRO A 735 -27.10 31.20 32.41
C PRO A 735 -27.11 29.98 31.50
N SER A 736 -26.91 30.22 30.20
CA SER A 736 -26.32 29.26 29.28
C SER A 736 -25.00 28.74 29.86
N PRO A 737 -24.59 27.49 29.58
CA PRO A 737 -23.34 26.94 30.11
C PRO A 737 -22.14 27.61 29.44
N SER A 738 -21.73 28.76 30.00
CA SER A 738 -20.39 29.35 29.91
C SER A 738 -19.38 28.40 30.59
N PRO A 739 -18.04 28.51 30.39
CA PRO A 739 -17.05 27.46 30.65
C PRO A 739 -16.76 27.27 32.15
N ALA A 740 -17.76 26.79 32.90
CA ALA A 740 -17.69 26.49 34.32
C ALA A 740 -16.92 25.20 34.63
N ALA A 741 -16.42 24.48 33.62
CA ALA A 741 -15.60 23.28 33.82
C ALA A 741 -14.21 23.58 34.40
N ALA A 742 -13.72 24.83 34.28
CA ALA A 742 -12.33 25.17 34.62
C ALA A 742 -12.06 25.42 36.12
N GLU A 743 -13.09 25.60 36.96
CA GLU A 743 -12.93 25.98 38.39
C GLU A 743 -13.19 24.86 39.40
N ARG A 744 -13.41 23.61 38.98
CA ARG A 744 -13.57 22.49 39.92
C ARG A 744 -12.23 22.14 40.57
N ARG A 745 -12.05 22.57 41.83
CA ARG A 745 -11.00 22.04 42.71
C ARG A 745 -11.24 20.54 42.91
N LEU A 746 -10.16 19.76 42.90
CA LEU A 746 -10.22 18.33 43.18
C LEU A 746 -10.78 18.11 44.58
N THR A 747 -11.62 17.10 44.74
CA THR A 747 -12.09 16.69 46.07
C THR A 747 -10.93 16.07 46.87
N ASP A 748 -11.08 16.01 48.19
CA ASP A 748 -10.09 15.34 49.05
C ASP A 748 -9.90 13.86 48.64
N GLU A 749 -10.97 13.21 48.18
CA GLU A 749 -10.92 11.83 47.71
C GLU A 749 -10.16 11.69 46.38
N GLN A 750 -10.39 12.59 45.42
CA GLN A 750 -9.62 12.61 44.16
C GLN A 750 -8.15 12.93 44.40
N SER A 751 -7.86 13.79 45.39
CA SER A 751 -6.48 14.08 45.79
C SER A 751 -5.80 12.83 46.36
N ARG A 752 -6.48 12.08 47.24
CA ARG A 752 -5.98 10.79 47.77
C ARG A 752 -5.76 9.74 46.69
N GLN A 753 -6.62 9.69 45.67
CA GLN A 753 -6.46 8.77 44.52
C GLN A 753 -5.17 9.03 43.72
N LEU A 754 -4.69 10.28 43.74
CA LEU A 754 -3.46 10.70 43.07
C LEU A 754 -2.20 10.59 43.95
N ASP A 755 -2.33 10.35 45.26
CA ASP A 755 -1.18 10.31 46.19
C ASP A 755 -0.18 9.21 45.82
N GLY A 756 -0.65 8.11 45.24
CA GLY A 756 0.21 7.03 44.75
C GLY A 756 1.03 7.36 43.50
N LEU A 757 0.79 8.53 42.88
CA LEU A 757 1.61 9.10 41.81
C LEU A 757 2.51 10.25 42.30
N ALA A 758 2.63 10.49 43.61
CA ALA A 758 3.37 11.64 44.16
C ALA A 758 4.88 11.63 43.81
N ASP A 759 5.43 10.48 43.45
CA ASP A 759 6.81 10.34 42.99
C ASP A 759 7.00 10.75 41.51
N ASP A 760 5.93 11.04 40.78
CA ASP A 760 5.92 11.50 39.40
C ASP A 760 4.93 12.66 39.22
N ALA A 761 5.39 13.85 39.60
CA ALA A 761 4.59 15.07 39.59
C ALA A 761 3.95 15.39 38.23
N GLU A 762 4.62 15.07 37.11
CA GLU A 762 4.07 15.37 35.79
C GLU A 762 2.96 14.40 35.38
N LEU A 763 3.12 13.10 35.68
CA LEU A 763 2.07 12.11 35.44
C LEU A 763 0.90 12.33 36.40
N GLN A 764 1.17 12.64 37.66
CA GLN A 764 0.14 13.04 38.63
C GLN A 764 -0.66 14.24 38.13
N PHE A 765 0.03 15.27 37.63
CA PHE A 765 -0.60 16.45 37.07
C PHE A 765 -1.44 16.11 35.82
N ALA A 766 -0.89 15.35 34.87
CA ALA A 766 -1.63 14.91 33.68
C ALA A 766 -2.85 14.06 34.06
N ALA A 767 -2.69 13.07 34.94
CA ALA A 767 -3.77 12.19 35.38
C ALA A 767 -4.89 12.97 36.10
N SER A 768 -4.55 14.03 36.83
CA SER A 768 -5.56 14.89 37.47
C SER A 768 -6.49 15.60 36.49
N PHE A 769 -6.07 15.80 35.24
CA PHE A 769 -6.91 16.33 34.17
C PHE A 769 -8.06 15.38 33.81
N LEU A 770 -7.90 14.06 34.00
CA LEU A 770 -8.95 13.07 33.67
C LEU A 770 -10.25 13.30 34.44
N PHE A 771 -10.17 13.81 35.68
CA PHE A 771 -11.36 14.16 36.47
C PHE A 771 -12.13 15.36 35.89
N VAL A 772 -11.44 16.25 35.17
CA VAL A 772 -12.02 17.45 34.55
C VAL A 772 -12.43 17.19 33.11
N ALA A 773 -11.65 16.37 32.40
CA ALA A 773 -11.88 16.00 31.01
C ALA A 773 -13.02 14.98 30.84
N PHE A 774 -13.46 14.32 31.91
CA PHE A 774 -14.58 13.39 31.87
C PHE A 774 -15.88 14.12 31.52
N GLU A 775 -16.55 13.68 30.44
CA GLU A 775 -17.84 14.24 30.05
C GLU A 775 -18.98 13.41 30.60
N GLN A 776 -19.05 12.15 30.18
CA GLN A 776 -20.06 11.17 30.58
C GLN A 776 -19.63 9.79 30.05
N SER A 777 -20.03 8.71 30.73
CA SER A 777 -19.91 7.35 30.22
C SER A 777 -21.17 6.58 30.56
N SER A 778 -21.75 5.88 29.58
CA SER A 778 -22.83 4.90 29.80
C SER A 778 -22.30 3.52 30.18
N MET A 779 -20.99 3.30 30.02
CA MET A 779 -20.33 2.01 30.25
C MET A 779 -19.40 2.07 31.46
N GLU A 780 -19.19 0.90 32.07
CA GLU A 780 -18.14 0.71 33.07
C GLU A 780 -16.87 0.19 32.38
N ILE A 781 -15.83 1.02 32.36
CA ILE A 781 -14.55 0.72 31.68
C ILE A 781 -13.45 0.76 32.73
N ARG A 782 -12.72 -0.34 32.90
CA ARG A 782 -11.57 -0.43 33.80
C ARG A 782 -10.31 -0.59 32.96
N LEU A 783 -9.61 0.51 32.74
CA LEU A 783 -8.40 0.55 31.93
C LEU A 783 -7.16 0.34 32.81
N LEU A 784 -6.42 -0.75 32.59
CA LEU A 784 -5.17 -1.00 33.30
C LEU A 784 -3.98 -0.63 32.40
N CYS A 785 -3.29 0.45 32.74
CA CYS A 785 -2.13 0.95 32.01
C CYS A 785 -0.83 0.43 32.63
N HIS A 786 -0.12 -0.42 31.90
CA HIS A 786 1.25 -0.81 32.18
C HIS A 786 2.21 0.20 31.54
N LEU A 787 2.86 0.99 32.38
CA LEU A 787 3.76 2.06 31.95
C LEU A 787 5.20 1.58 32.01
N SER A 788 5.84 1.58 30.84
CA SER A 788 7.28 1.41 30.73
C SER A 788 7.94 2.75 31.04
N ASP A 789 8.31 2.92 32.30
CA ASP A 789 9.12 4.05 32.75
C ASP A 789 10.52 3.53 33.09
N GLY A 790 11.56 4.13 32.53
CA GLY A 790 12.91 3.56 32.51
C GLY A 790 13.59 3.37 33.88
N ALA A 791 12.89 3.62 34.99
CA ALA A 791 13.37 3.43 36.36
C ALA A 791 12.62 2.31 37.12
N ALA A 792 11.37 1.98 36.77
CA ALA A 792 10.61 0.81 37.24
C ALA A 792 9.26 0.71 36.47
N PRO A 793 8.77 -0.50 36.15
CA PRO A 793 7.43 -0.66 35.56
C PRO A 793 6.36 -0.20 36.55
N ARG A 794 5.47 0.69 36.09
CA ARG A 794 4.34 1.21 36.88
C ARG A 794 3.02 0.69 36.33
N ALA A 795 2.03 0.59 37.19
CA ALA A 795 0.66 0.29 36.78
C ALA A 795 -0.27 1.40 37.28
N LEU A 796 -1.11 1.92 36.39
CA LEU A 796 -2.15 2.89 36.68
C LEU A 796 -3.48 2.32 36.22
N ALA A 797 -4.45 2.19 37.13
CA ALA A 797 -5.81 1.85 36.75
C ALA A 797 -6.67 3.11 36.65
N ILE A 798 -7.37 3.25 35.52
CA ILE A 798 -8.34 4.31 35.25
C ILE A 798 -9.71 3.65 35.14
N CYS A 799 -10.54 3.84 36.16
CA CYS A 799 -11.88 3.29 36.23
C CYS A 799 -12.88 4.39 35.84
N VAL A 800 -13.64 4.13 34.78
CA VAL A 800 -14.66 5.04 34.25
C VAL A 800 -16.02 4.38 34.45
N SER A 801 -16.97 5.11 35.00
CA SER A 801 -18.34 4.64 35.20
C SER A 801 -19.32 5.80 35.00
N PRO A 802 -20.64 5.54 34.94
CA PRO A 802 -21.65 6.60 34.97
C PRO A 802 -21.56 7.51 36.21
N ALA A 803 -20.95 7.04 37.30
CA ALA A 803 -20.74 7.82 38.52
C ALA A 803 -19.51 8.75 38.46
N GLY A 804 -18.66 8.60 37.44
CA GLY A 804 -17.44 9.40 37.27
C GLY A 804 -16.18 8.56 37.05
N VAL A 805 -15.03 9.20 37.29
CA VAL A 805 -13.70 8.62 37.11
C VAL A 805 -13.05 8.38 38.47
N ALA A 806 -12.41 7.22 38.63
CA ALA A 806 -11.56 6.90 39.75
C ALA A 806 -10.18 6.45 39.25
N LEU A 807 -9.12 6.93 39.91
CA LEU A 807 -7.75 6.57 39.61
C LEU A 807 -7.14 5.75 40.73
N HIS A 808 -6.39 4.71 40.38
CA HIS A 808 -5.66 3.89 41.35
C HIS A 808 -4.23 3.63 40.90
N ALA A 809 -3.28 4.08 41.72
CA ALA A 809 -1.86 3.78 41.60
C ALA A 809 -1.33 3.44 43.01
N PRO A 810 -0.83 2.22 43.29
CA PRO A 810 -0.97 1.02 42.45
C PRO A 810 -2.44 0.58 42.30
N PRO A 811 -2.77 -0.21 41.25
CA PRO A 811 -4.11 -0.77 41.09
C PRO A 811 -4.48 -1.69 42.25
N PRO A 812 -5.75 -1.73 42.69
CA PRO A 812 -6.17 -2.56 43.80
C PRO A 812 -6.06 -4.06 43.46
N PRO A 813 -5.71 -4.92 44.42
CA PRO A 813 -5.62 -6.36 44.19
C PRO A 813 -7.01 -6.92 43.84
N GLY A 814 -7.10 -7.66 42.73
CA GLY A 814 -8.36 -8.22 42.23
C GLY A 814 -9.15 -7.31 41.27
N LEU A 815 -8.58 -6.18 40.82
CA LEU A 815 -9.17 -5.41 39.73
C LEU A 815 -9.18 -6.26 38.45
N GLU A 816 -10.37 -6.58 37.93
CA GLU A 816 -10.53 -7.18 36.60
C GLU A 816 -10.57 -6.06 35.54
N PRO A 817 -9.49 -5.89 34.74
CA PRO A 817 -9.45 -4.85 33.72
C PRO A 817 -10.39 -5.23 32.56
N THR A 818 -11.15 -4.25 32.08
CA THR A 818 -11.90 -4.37 30.83
C THR A 818 -10.95 -4.30 29.63
N CYS A 819 -9.87 -3.54 29.76
CA CYS A 819 -8.84 -3.40 28.75
C CYS A 819 -7.48 -3.12 29.41
N THR A 820 -6.44 -3.77 28.90
CA THR A 820 -5.05 -3.56 29.30
C THR A 820 -4.29 -2.81 28.20
N VAL A 821 -3.57 -1.78 28.63
CA VAL A 821 -2.79 -0.90 27.76
C VAL A 821 -1.33 -1.00 28.17
N SER A 822 -0.44 -1.24 27.23
CA SER A 822 1.01 -1.15 27.45
C SER A 822 1.60 -0.05 26.59
N CYS A 823 2.24 0.93 27.22
CA CYS A 823 2.86 2.05 26.52
C CYS A 823 3.99 2.70 27.33
N ALA A 824 4.73 3.61 26.71
CA ALA A 824 5.67 4.47 27.45
C ALA A 824 4.89 5.52 28.25
N ARG A 825 5.41 5.88 29.43
CA ARG A 825 4.85 6.93 30.30
C ARG A 825 4.49 8.20 29.51
N GLU A 826 5.41 8.67 28.68
CA GLU A 826 5.31 9.89 27.90
C GLU A 826 4.24 9.79 26.82
N THR A 827 3.99 8.57 26.30
CA THR A 827 2.94 8.32 25.32
C THR A 827 1.57 8.43 25.97
N LEU A 828 1.37 7.83 27.15
CA LEU A 828 0.12 8.00 27.90
C LEU A 828 -0.12 9.48 28.24
N MET A 829 0.92 10.18 28.71
CA MET A 829 0.80 11.60 29.04
C MET A 829 0.46 12.45 27.81
N ALA A 830 1.09 12.20 26.66
CA ALA A 830 0.77 12.89 25.41
C ALA A 830 -0.69 12.67 24.99
N ILE A 831 -1.23 11.45 25.19
CA ILE A 831 -2.64 11.14 24.93
C ILE A 831 -3.54 11.91 25.89
N ILE A 832 -3.28 11.89 27.20
CA ILE A 832 -4.09 12.59 28.20
C ILE A 832 -4.09 14.11 27.96
N ARG A 833 -2.96 14.67 27.50
CA ARG A 833 -2.80 16.10 27.18
C ARG A 833 -3.39 16.50 25.82
N GLY A 834 -3.90 15.55 25.04
CA GLY A 834 -4.37 15.78 23.68
C GLY A 834 -3.27 16.15 22.67
N GLU A 835 -2.00 15.87 22.97
CA GLU A 835 -0.86 16.08 22.06
C GLU A 835 -0.75 14.96 21.02
N LEU A 836 -1.22 13.76 21.38
CA LEU A 836 -1.17 12.57 20.54
C LEU A 836 -2.54 11.90 20.53
N ASP A 837 -3.12 11.71 19.35
CA ASP A 837 -4.37 10.97 19.21
C ASP A 837 -4.15 9.49 19.56
N ALA A 838 -5.01 8.92 20.41
CA ALA A 838 -4.89 7.54 20.86
C ALA A 838 -4.94 6.53 19.71
N THR A 839 -5.77 6.79 18.69
CA THR A 839 -5.88 5.93 17.51
C THR A 839 -4.59 5.99 16.68
N ALA A 840 -4.01 7.18 16.51
CA ALA A 840 -2.71 7.35 15.86
C ALA A 840 -1.58 6.65 16.62
N ALA A 841 -1.58 6.70 17.95
CA ALA A 841 -0.59 6.04 18.80
C ALA A 841 -0.65 4.51 18.69
N ILE A 842 -1.86 3.95 18.60
CA ILE A 842 -2.08 2.50 18.39
C ILE A 842 -1.63 2.08 17.00
N VAL A 843 -2.07 2.79 15.94
CA VAL A 843 -1.68 2.50 14.54
C VAL A 843 -0.17 2.66 14.35
N GLY A 844 0.45 3.60 15.05
CA GLY A 844 1.89 3.82 15.07
C GLY A 844 2.69 2.81 15.88
N GLY A 845 2.04 1.87 16.58
CA GLY A 845 2.69 0.85 17.42
C GLY A 845 3.32 1.40 18.71
N GLN A 846 2.95 2.61 19.14
CA GLN A 846 3.43 3.22 20.38
C GLN A 846 2.62 2.76 21.61
N VAL A 847 1.40 2.27 21.36
CA VAL A 847 0.48 1.74 22.36
C VAL A 847 0.05 0.34 21.92
N ALA A 848 0.27 -0.64 22.79
CA ALA A 848 -0.31 -1.96 22.63
C ALA A 848 -1.57 -2.06 23.49
N VAL A 849 -2.65 -2.55 22.90
CA VAL A 849 -3.96 -2.75 23.51
C VAL A 849 -4.43 -4.17 23.25
N ASP A 850 -5.04 -4.79 24.25
CA ASP A 850 -5.68 -6.10 24.12
C ASP A 850 -7.07 -6.03 23.46
N ASP A 851 -7.82 -4.96 23.72
CA ASP A 851 -9.15 -4.72 23.17
C ASP A 851 -9.28 -3.29 22.59
N LEU A 852 -9.31 -3.21 21.25
CA LEU A 852 -9.43 -1.95 20.53
C LEU A 852 -10.81 -1.29 20.67
N ALA A 853 -11.88 -2.05 20.91
CA ALA A 853 -13.21 -1.50 21.08
C ALA A 853 -13.31 -0.74 22.41
N GLN A 854 -12.80 -1.34 23.48
CA GLN A 854 -12.83 -0.76 24.83
C GLN A 854 -12.00 0.52 24.94
N ILE A 855 -10.84 0.59 24.27
CA ILE A 855 -10.05 1.83 24.25
C ILE A 855 -10.74 2.96 23.47
N MET A 856 -11.56 2.63 22.46
CA MET A 856 -12.35 3.64 21.74
C MET A 856 -13.53 4.13 22.59
N CYS A 857 -14.19 3.24 23.33
CA CYS A 857 -15.19 3.64 24.33
C CYS A 857 -14.55 4.52 25.42
N PHE A 858 -13.35 4.18 25.88
CA PHE A 858 -12.57 5.01 26.81
C PHE A 858 -12.33 6.40 26.21
N LYS A 859 -11.82 6.49 24.97
CA LYS A 859 -11.58 7.77 24.29
C LYS A 859 -12.84 8.64 24.22
N MET A 860 -14.00 8.04 23.99
CA MET A 860 -15.28 8.77 23.89
C MET A 860 -15.80 9.29 25.23
N ALA A 861 -15.35 8.72 26.36
CA ALA A 861 -15.76 9.18 27.70
C ALA A 861 -15.06 10.48 28.14
N PHE A 862 -14.00 10.89 27.44
CA PHE A 862 -13.18 12.04 27.80
C PHE A 862 -13.00 13.02 26.65
N ARG A 863 -12.96 14.32 26.98
CA ARG A 863 -12.56 15.38 26.07
C ARG A 863 -11.05 15.63 26.14
N LEU A 864 -10.27 14.69 25.60
CA LEU A 864 -8.79 14.77 25.57
C LEU A 864 -8.27 15.65 24.42
N GLU A 865 -8.84 16.85 24.26
CA GLU A 865 -8.39 17.83 23.26
C GLU A 865 -7.29 18.71 23.84
N ARG A 866 -6.30 19.08 23.02
CA ARG A 866 -5.22 19.96 23.47
C ARG A 866 -5.74 21.29 24.05
N ALA A 867 -6.75 21.88 23.41
CA ALA A 867 -7.36 23.12 23.86
C ALA A 867 -8.02 23.00 25.25
N ALA A 868 -8.63 21.84 25.54
CA ALA A 868 -9.22 21.57 26.86
C ALA A 868 -8.14 21.43 27.94
N PHE A 869 -7.01 20.78 27.62
CA PHE A 869 -5.87 20.69 28.52
C PHE A 869 -5.20 22.05 28.76
N ASP A 870 -5.04 22.88 27.73
CA ASP A 870 -4.47 24.23 27.88
C ASP A 870 -5.38 25.15 28.72
N ALA A 871 -6.71 25.00 28.61
CA ALA A 871 -7.66 25.70 29.48
C ALA A 871 -7.55 25.24 30.95
N TYR A 872 -7.34 23.94 31.18
CA TYR A 872 -7.06 23.39 32.50
C TYR A 872 -5.73 23.88 33.08
N LEU A 873 -4.68 24.01 32.25
CA LEU A 873 -3.41 24.62 32.66
C LEU A 873 -3.60 26.08 33.08
N ALA A 874 -4.37 26.85 32.33
CA ALA A 874 -4.63 28.26 32.61
C ALA A 874 -5.37 28.47 33.94
N SER A 875 -6.31 27.59 34.30
CA SER A 875 -7.03 27.69 35.58
C SER A 875 -6.20 27.28 36.81
N ARG A 876 -5.04 26.65 36.58
CA ARG A 876 -4.10 26.20 37.61
C ARG A 876 -2.82 27.05 37.67
N ALA A 877 -2.66 28.00 36.75
CA ALA A 877 -1.56 28.97 36.80
C ALA A 877 -1.78 29.90 38.02
N PRO A 878 -0.74 30.15 38.84
CA PRO A 878 -0.84 30.93 40.07
C PRO A 878 -1.17 32.41 39.84
#